data_AF-A0ABD3FKK2-F1
#
_entry.id   AF-A0ABD3FKK2-F1
#
_cell.length_a   1.000
_cell.length_b   1.000
_cell.length_c   1.000
_cell.angle_alpha   90.00
_cell.angle_beta   90.00
_cell.angle_gamma   90.00
#
_symmetry.space_group_name_H-M   'P 1'
#
loop_
_entity.id
_entity.type
_entity.pdbx_description
1 polymer ?
#
loop_
_entity_poly.entity_id
_entity_poly.type
_entity_poly.pdbx_seq_one_letter_code
_entity_poly.pdbx_strand_id
1 'polypeptide(L)'
;MGRKTLTFGAHAGPKDVSWRRTIRRGIAVISSLIMVFILSSLPLSSAVQPQSKQCHFYENLLTQEYIVQLREYGALEAQEQLVGSCISSAVSDYGLEITGRSEFARQAPTDFVVLRTFSCDPETFPAAEISARDSICHGSEGPMRNFNASGQIKAIQVNKEYKKVKLMGLHDKGEQDLKLQTAVSKRTMNKPTRELLGLRKESTLLVDDLGVRGLWERGFKGQGVRVGIFDTGLSSSKLTNVKEKINWTHEPKNADSVGHGTFVAGVISGTDDKCPGIAPEAELYVFRMFTGEQLSFTSWYLDAFNYALFKKINVLNLSTGGPDFQDLPFVDKVQELAAHGIILVSAVGNDGPHYGLLSNPADQAEVIGVGGITRTNEIAEFSSRGMTTWELPFGSGRVKPDIVTLAENVPGADASGGCKVLSGTSASAPIVSASIALLASMIPSEERWNLLNPASMKQILLESADNLVARHDSEHVVRNHIFEQGNGVLNISKASRVVESLWTRYQTAQNATQKDKEVAPSVLKPSSFPDRIDTTDCPRMWPYCSQPLYYNALPLMANLTIMNPASVVGTIKKPPQWISGTNGEHLTISTTAPSAIWPHFGSIGVFIEVKENAAAFEGIAHGSLRLEVDNANHVDELLIPLTIRIIPTPPASKRILWDQFHNIPYPSAFVPRDNLENQHDLMDVAGDHPHTNYHQLWNFLTSEGFFVEILPFEYSCLDLGKYGVVMVVDPEEEFFRDEIVALQAAVKYSNVSLIVFADWYDNRMLDSLELFDTSTLSKWHAITGGSNIPALNELLQDFHIAFGDGIVYSSSISLMDSGNDPSFPYWSGSYLTNFPVGGYLGYIDAVDQSAKNLNGSEKTLKDVPVLGLYEVPSTYGGRIAVFGDSSCLDSSVHPSGKFRNCFGMLRTILRFTNDAVLPPFPASQDGSASPGLQRLELEFIADKTQLHPLVDLQDEDIWHLRARHSEFAKHSKVLQASQGKTIHQSFCKFYTKEQCVDGRQNERVTTETVT
;
A
#
# COMPACT_ATOMS: atom_id res chain seq x y z
N MET A 1 16.50 19.22 51.67
CA MET A 1 15.76 19.53 52.92
C MET A 1 14.28 19.57 52.52
N GLY A 2 13.27 18.99 53.19
CA GLY A 2 13.13 18.47 54.56
C GLY A 2 12.19 19.38 55.36
N ARG A 3 11.25 18.93 56.21
CA ARG A 3 10.85 17.58 56.70
C ARG A 3 9.64 17.78 57.64
N LYS A 4 8.79 16.74 57.85
CA LYS A 4 7.87 16.42 59.00
C LYS A 4 6.43 16.15 58.52
N THR A 5 5.76 15.00 58.72
CA THR A 5 5.64 13.95 59.78
C THR A 5 4.57 14.21 60.85
N LEU A 6 3.74 13.20 61.12
CA LEU A 6 3.32 12.80 62.49
C LEU A 6 2.86 11.31 62.51
N THR A 7 2.78 10.69 63.70
CA THR A 7 2.85 9.22 63.89
C THR A 7 2.22 8.69 65.20
N PHE A 8 1.72 7.44 65.19
CA PHE A 8 1.55 6.47 66.31
C PHE A 8 1.48 5.02 65.72
N GLY A 9 1.58 3.88 66.42
CA GLY A 9 1.79 3.56 67.85
C GLY A 9 0.55 2.91 68.53
N ALA A 10 0.61 1.91 69.43
CA ALA A 10 1.66 0.98 69.91
C ALA A 10 1.02 -0.13 70.83
N HIS A 11 1.84 -0.98 71.49
CA HIS A 11 1.49 -1.98 72.58
C HIS A 11 0.91 -3.35 72.11
N ALA A 12 1.06 -4.50 72.82
CA ALA A 12 2.00 -5.00 73.86
C ALA A 12 1.93 -6.57 73.97
N GLY A 13 2.87 -7.22 74.70
CA GLY A 13 2.92 -8.70 74.95
C GLY A 13 2.28 -9.15 76.29
N PRO A 14 2.74 -10.23 77.00
CA PRO A 14 3.92 -11.13 76.76
C PRO A 14 3.79 -12.64 77.22
N LYS A 15 4.93 -13.39 77.19
CA LYS A 15 5.30 -14.65 77.94
C LYS A 15 4.74 -16.02 77.48
N ASP A 16 5.41 -17.17 77.70
CA ASP A 16 6.78 -17.49 78.22
C ASP A 16 7.56 -18.40 77.21
N VAL A 17 8.21 -19.58 77.38
CA VAL A 17 8.56 -20.55 78.47
C VAL A 17 9.90 -21.28 78.12
N SER A 18 10.27 -22.44 78.70
CA SER A 18 11.59 -23.13 78.53
C SER A 18 11.53 -24.66 78.90
N TRP A 19 12.50 -25.61 78.71
CA TRP A 19 13.87 -25.69 78.12
C TRP A 19 14.41 -27.18 78.05
N ARG A 20 15.63 -27.42 77.49
CA ARG A 20 16.64 -28.53 77.72
C ARG A 20 16.93 -29.70 76.72
N ARG A 21 18.19 -29.70 76.24
CA ARG A 21 19.26 -30.77 76.23
C ARG A 21 19.43 -31.77 75.06
N THR A 22 20.64 -32.37 75.05
CA THR A 22 21.37 -33.06 73.94
C THR A 22 22.16 -34.26 74.49
N ILE A 23 22.42 -35.34 73.72
CA ILE A 23 23.68 -36.15 73.71
C ILE A 23 23.72 -37.24 72.61
N ARG A 24 24.97 -37.60 72.24
CA ARG A 24 25.57 -38.52 71.21
C ARG A 24 25.02 -40.00 71.19
N ARG A 25 25.41 -40.95 70.30
CA ARG A 25 26.73 -41.21 69.64
C ARG A 25 26.75 -42.33 68.55
N GLY A 26 27.76 -42.29 67.65
CA GLY A 26 28.25 -43.37 66.74
C GLY A 26 28.78 -42.78 65.41
N ILE A 27 30.04 -42.88 64.90
CA ILE A 27 31.23 -43.77 65.04
C ILE A 27 31.04 -45.11 64.29
N ALA A 28 31.87 -45.56 63.32
CA ALA A 28 33.27 -45.30 62.87
C ALA A 28 33.48 -45.69 61.36
N VAL A 29 34.64 -45.65 60.66
CA VAL A 29 35.84 -44.75 60.49
C VAL A 29 36.86 -45.43 59.48
N ILE A 30 37.93 -44.74 59.00
CA ILE A 30 39.00 -45.15 58.00
C ILE A 30 38.48 -45.40 56.53
N SER A 31 39.18 -45.23 55.39
CA SER A 31 40.61 -44.96 55.05
C SER A 31 40.84 -44.16 53.73
N SER A 32 42.02 -43.53 53.61
CA SER A 32 42.82 -43.12 52.41
C SER A 32 42.17 -42.26 51.29
N LEU A 33 42.74 -41.18 50.74
CA LEU A 33 44.10 -40.76 50.30
C LEU A 33 44.49 -41.08 48.83
N ILE A 34 44.91 -40.01 48.13
CA ILE A 34 45.90 -39.91 47.03
C ILE A 34 45.47 -39.98 45.55
N MET A 35 46.05 -39.02 44.80
CA MET A 35 46.30 -38.86 43.36
C MET A 35 45.20 -38.46 42.36
N VAL A 36 45.50 -37.33 41.71
CA VAL A 36 45.14 -36.98 40.33
C VAL A 36 46.23 -37.51 39.40
N PHE A 37 45.88 -38.10 38.25
CA PHE A 37 46.44 -37.87 36.90
C PHE A 37 46.41 -39.09 35.94
N ILE A 38 46.08 -38.78 34.68
CA ILE A 38 46.67 -39.31 33.43
C ILE A 38 46.21 -40.68 32.85
N LEU A 39 45.73 -40.56 31.60
CA LEU A 39 45.69 -41.52 30.47
C LEU A 39 44.87 -42.84 30.51
N SER A 40 43.85 -42.82 29.63
CA SER A 40 43.71 -43.73 28.46
C SER A 40 42.88 -45.01 28.53
N SER A 41 42.37 -45.37 27.34
CA SER A 41 41.79 -46.67 26.92
C SER A 41 40.52 -47.20 27.61
N LEU A 42 39.43 -47.09 26.85
CA LEU A 42 38.43 -48.12 26.49
C LEU A 42 38.75 -49.60 26.85
N PRO A 43 37.75 -50.51 26.87
CA PRO A 43 36.28 -50.31 26.85
C PRO A 43 35.55 -51.05 27.99
N LEU A 44 34.25 -50.79 28.19
CA LEU A 44 33.35 -51.80 28.78
C LEU A 44 31.86 -51.55 28.50
N SER A 45 31.21 -52.58 27.94
CA SER A 45 29.76 -52.82 27.82
C SER A 45 28.84 -51.68 27.35
N SER A 46 28.34 -51.82 26.13
CA SER A 46 27.19 -51.09 25.58
C SER A 46 25.94 -51.25 26.45
N ALA A 47 25.47 -50.15 27.05
CA ALA A 47 24.03 -49.99 27.26
C ALA A 47 23.41 -49.74 25.88
N VAL A 48 22.63 -50.70 25.39
CA VAL A 48 21.95 -50.59 24.08
C VAL A 48 20.85 -49.55 24.20
N GLN A 49 21.10 -48.34 23.70
CA GLN A 49 20.00 -47.51 23.21
C GLN A 49 19.25 -48.33 22.15
N PRO A 50 17.91 -48.40 22.18
CA PRO A 50 17.18 -49.01 21.08
C PRO A 50 17.58 -48.28 19.80
N GLN A 51 18.14 -49.00 18.83
CA GLN A 51 18.43 -48.42 17.53
C GLN A 51 17.11 -47.91 16.97
N SER A 52 17.03 -46.62 16.68
CA SER A 52 15.95 -46.07 15.86
C SER A 52 15.94 -46.85 14.56
N LYS A 53 14.90 -47.65 14.30
CA LYS A 53 14.70 -48.26 12.98
C LYS A 53 14.81 -47.13 11.96
N GLN A 54 15.72 -47.28 11.00
CA GLN A 54 15.93 -46.26 9.97
C GLN A 54 14.81 -46.41 8.92
N CYS A 55 13.62 -45.93 9.27
CA CYS A 55 12.42 -46.05 8.46
C CYS A 55 12.62 -45.25 7.16
N HIS A 56 12.52 -45.93 6.02
CA HIS A 56 12.76 -45.34 4.72
C HIS A 56 11.48 -44.74 4.15
N PHE A 57 11.49 -43.44 3.87
CA PHE A 57 10.41 -42.78 3.12
C PHE A 57 10.37 -43.34 1.69
N TYR A 58 9.28 -44.02 1.34
CA TYR A 58 9.03 -44.46 -0.02
C TYR A 58 8.43 -43.32 -0.84
N GLU A 59 9.18 -42.77 -1.80
CA GLU A 59 8.62 -41.92 -2.85
C GLU A 59 7.74 -42.76 -3.78
N ASN A 60 6.49 -42.96 -3.37
CA ASN A 60 5.52 -43.81 -4.07
C ASN A 60 4.16 -43.10 -4.12
N LEU A 61 3.33 -43.41 -5.12
CA LEU A 61 2.04 -42.78 -5.42
C LEU A 61 0.95 -42.93 -4.33
N LEU A 62 1.31 -43.46 -3.16
CA LEU A 62 0.44 -43.78 -2.04
C LEU A 62 0.83 -43.08 -0.72
N THR A 63 1.95 -42.34 -0.64
CA THR A 63 2.23 -41.49 0.53
C THR A 63 1.20 -40.37 0.58
N GLN A 64 0.36 -40.39 1.62
CA GLN A 64 -0.62 -39.33 1.84
C GLN A 64 0.02 -38.22 2.67
N GLU A 65 -0.17 -37.00 2.21
CA GLU A 65 0.12 -35.80 2.98
C GLU A 65 -1.20 -35.12 3.37
N TYR A 66 -1.20 -34.45 4.53
CA TYR A 66 -2.37 -33.83 5.15
C TYR A 66 -2.05 -32.40 5.54
N ILE A 67 -2.98 -31.48 5.30
CA ILE A 67 -2.90 -30.11 5.81
C ILE A 67 -3.74 -30.04 7.09
N VAL A 68 -3.08 -29.83 8.24
CA VAL A 68 -3.74 -29.55 9.52
C VAL A 68 -3.87 -28.04 9.64
N GLN A 69 -5.09 -27.50 9.52
CA GLN A 69 -5.36 -26.09 9.78
C GLN A 69 -5.68 -25.88 11.26
N LEU A 70 -5.05 -24.86 11.84
CA LEU A 70 -5.14 -24.43 13.23
C LEU A 70 -6.11 -23.25 13.34
N ARG A 71 -6.44 -22.85 14.57
CA ARG A 71 -7.27 -21.66 14.85
C ARG A 71 -6.47 -20.43 15.21
N GLU A 72 -5.27 -20.62 15.73
CA GLU A 72 -4.35 -19.55 16.11
C GLU A 72 -3.27 -19.42 15.04
N TYR A 73 -2.97 -18.19 14.63
CA TYR A 73 -1.82 -17.85 13.80
C TYR A 73 -0.61 -17.64 14.72
N GLY A 74 0.52 -18.29 14.44
CA GLY A 74 1.67 -18.27 15.35
C GLY A 74 2.91 -18.96 14.79
N ALA A 75 4.08 -18.69 15.38
CA ALA A 75 5.38 -19.13 14.89
C ALA A 75 5.42 -20.62 14.55
N LEU A 76 5.93 -20.97 13.36
CA LEU A 76 5.93 -22.33 12.82
C LEU A 76 6.45 -23.36 13.82
N GLU A 77 7.58 -23.11 14.47
CA GLU A 77 8.14 -24.05 15.45
C GLU A 77 7.16 -24.34 16.61
N ALA A 78 6.43 -23.34 17.10
CA ALA A 78 5.43 -23.55 18.16
C ALA A 78 4.23 -24.37 17.66
N GLN A 79 3.81 -24.15 16.41
CA GLN A 79 2.72 -24.92 15.78
C GLN A 79 3.15 -26.36 15.46
N GLU A 80 4.38 -26.56 14.99
CA GLU A 80 4.98 -27.88 14.77
C GLU A 80 5.18 -28.63 16.11
N GLN A 81 5.59 -27.95 17.19
CA GLN A 81 5.63 -28.53 18.54
C GLN A 81 4.23 -28.90 19.06
N LEU A 82 3.23 -28.03 18.88
CA LEU A 82 1.84 -28.28 19.28
C LEU A 82 1.25 -29.50 18.56
N VAL A 83 1.36 -29.55 17.23
CA VAL A 83 0.87 -30.66 16.42
C VAL A 83 1.69 -31.94 16.68
N GLY A 84 3.01 -31.82 16.85
CA GLY A 84 3.91 -32.92 17.18
C GLY A 84 3.57 -33.57 18.53
N SER A 85 3.16 -32.78 19.53
CA SER A 85 2.69 -33.30 20.82
C SER A 85 1.39 -34.13 20.73
N CYS A 86 0.61 -33.93 19.67
CA CYS A 86 -0.64 -34.67 19.41
C CYS A 86 -0.42 -35.98 18.62
N ILE A 87 0.74 -36.15 17.98
CA ILE A 87 1.05 -37.31 17.14
C ILE A 87 1.84 -38.32 17.98
N SER A 88 1.30 -39.54 18.14
CA SER A 88 1.88 -40.50 19.09
C SER A 88 3.25 -41.03 18.64
N SER A 89 4.25 -40.86 19.50
CA SER A 89 5.63 -41.30 19.27
C SER A 89 5.74 -42.84 19.17
N ALA A 90 5.84 -43.32 17.93
CA ALA A 90 6.38 -44.62 17.50
C ALA A 90 6.28 -45.80 18.50
N VAL A 91 5.15 -46.51 18.48
CA VAL A 91 5.02 -47.89 18.98
C VAL A 91 4.65 -48.86 17.82
N SER A 92 4.37 -48.33 16.63
CA SER A 92 4.03 -49.03 15.39
C SER A 92 5.08 -48.77 14.31
N ASP A 93 5.26 -49.74 13.41
CA ASP A 93 6.13 -49.63 12.22
C ASP A 93 5.54 -48.75 11.10
N TYR A 94 4.62 -47.86 11.44
CA TYR A 94 3.97 -46.87 10.56
C TYR A 94 3.43 -45.72 11.40
N GLY A 95 3.30 -44.53 10.82
CA GLY A 95 2.83 -43.34 11.53
C GLY A 95 2.70 -42.08 10.67
N LEU A 96 2.53 -40.95 11.34
CA LEU A 96 2.56 -39.61 10.76
C LEU A 96 3.79 -38.86 11.28
N GLU A 97 4.40 -38.05 10.42
CA GLU A 97 5.49 -37.14 10.76
C GLU A 97 5.15 -35.74 10.20
N ILE A 98 5.70 -34.69 10.83
CA ILE A 98 5.60 -33.33 10.33
C ILE A 98 6.56 -33.15 9.16
N THR A 99 6.04 -32.73 8.00
CA THR A 99 6.86 -32.36 6.85
C THR A 99 7.52 -31.01 7.12
N GLY A 100 8.64 -31.03 7.85
CA GLY A 100 9.39 -29.84 8.23
C GLY A 100 9.64 -28.90 7.04
N ARG A 101 9.32 -27.61 7.24
CA ARG A 101 9.53 -26.57 6.22
C ARG A 101 11.02 -26.17 6.15
N SER A 102 11.36 -25.28 5.21
CA SER A 102 12.73 -24.77 5.05
C SER A 102 13.24 -24.08 6.33
N GLU A 103 14.53 -24.24 6.64
CA GLU A 103 15.13 -23.69 7.87
C GLU A 103 14.96 -22.17 7.99
N PHE A 104 15.15 -21.46 6.88
CA PHE A 104 14.86 -20.02 6.70
C PHE A 104 13.49 -19.60 7.27
N ALA A 105 12.48 -20.45 7.13
CA ALA A 105 11.09 -20.10 7.40
C ALA A 105 10.55 -20.62 8.74
N ARG A 106 11.39 -21.22 9.59
CA ARG A 106 11.01 -21.66 10.95
C ARG A 106 10.54 -20.51 11.86
N GLN A 107 10.94 -19.29 11.54
CA GLN A 107 10.58 -18.07 12.27
C GLN A 107 9.28 -17.43 11.76
N ALA A 108 8.72 -17.90 10.64
CA ALA A 108 7.45 -17.39 10.10
C ALA A 108 6.25 -17.84 10.97
N PRO A 109 5.29 -16.97 11.26
CA PRO A 109 3.99 -17.40 11.77
C PRO A 109 3.17 -18.09 10.66
N THR A 110 2.32 -19.05 11.08
CA THR A 110 1.44 -19.81 10.18
C THR A 110 0.15 -20.24 10.89
N ASP A 111 -0.89 -20.55 10.11
CA ASP A 111 -2.15 -21.16 10.56
C ASP A 111 -2.27 -22.66 10.20
N PHE A 112 -1.20 -23.30 9.68
CA PHE A 112 -1.26 -24.72 9.32
C PHE A 112 0.06 -25.50 9.52
N VAL A 113 -0.04 -26.82 9.61
CA VAL A 113 1.10 -27.76 9.61
C VAL A 113 0.85 -28.84 8.57
N VAL A 114 1.91 -29.25 7.85
CA VAL A 114 1.85 -30.34 6.87
C VAL A 114 2.31 -31.63 7.54
N LEU A 115 1.52 -32.70 7.43
CA LEU A 115 1.88 -34.04 7.87
C LEU A 115 2.06 -34.99 6.68
N ARG A 116 2.88 -36.03 6.85
CA ARG A 116 3.15 -37.09 5.87
C ARG A 116 3.10 -38.47 6.54
N THR A 117 2.57 -39.47 5.85
CA THR A 117 2.66 -40.88 6.28
C THR A 117 4.07 -41.46 6.12
N PHE A 118 4.56 -42.19 7.12
CA PHE A 118 5.78 -43.02 7.02
C PHE A 118 5.48 -44.50 7.32
N SER A 119 6.34 -45.39 6.82
CA SER A 119 6.38 -46.82 7.17
C SER A 119 7.83 -47.27 7.37
N CYS A 120 8.01 -48.29 8.21
CA CYS A 120 9.28 -48.91 8.55
C CYS A 120 9.41 -50.35 7.98
N ASP A 121 8.36 -50.86 7.30
CA ASP A 121 8.29 -52.18 6.67
C ASP A 121 7.68 -52.09 5.26
N PRO A 122 8.34 -52.62 4.20
CA PRO A 122 7.78 -52.67 2.85
C PRO A 122 6.71 -53.75 2.61
N GLU A 123 6.67 -54.86 3.37
CA GLU A 123 5.80 -56.00 3.05
C GLU A 123 4.42 -55.93 3.71
N THR A 124 4.24 -55.09 4.75
CA THR A 124 2.99 -55.00 5.51
C THR A 124 2.22 -53.68 5.32
N PHE A 125 1.99 -53.27 4.06
CA PHE A 125 1.15 -52.10 3.75
C PHE A 125 -0.29 -52.52 3.40
N PRO A 126 -1.30 -52.31 4.28
CA PRO A 126 -2.69 -52.58 3.94
C PRO A 126 -3.17 -51.47 2.99
N ALA A 127 -3.42 -51.80 1.73
CA ALA A 127 -3.99 -50.87 0.74
C ALA A 127 -5.49 -50.58 0.96
N ALA A 128 -5.96 -50.66 2.22
CA ALA A 128 -7.35 -50.51 2.62
C ALA A 128 -7.43 -49.53 3.79
N GLU A 129 -8.08 -48.40 3.54
CA GLU A 129 -8.63 -47.46 4.52
C GLU A 129 -7.77 -47.15 5.76
N ILE A 130 -6.80 -46.23 5.61
CA ILE A 130 -6.54 -45.28 6.70
C ILE A 130 -7.82 -44.44 6.86
N SER A 131 -8.72 -44.88 7.74
CA SER A 131 -9.84 -44.06 8.17
C SER A 131 -9.27 -42.91 9.01
N ALA A 132 -9.15 -41.73 8.40
CA ALA A 132 -8.77 -40.48 9.05
C ALA A 132 -9.88 -39.95 10.01
N ARG A 133 -10.57 -40.87 10.69
CA ARG A 133 -11.57 -40.68 11.74
C ARG A 133 -11.13 -41.35 13.04
N ASP A 134 -10.52 -42.54 12.95
CA ASP A 134 -10.42 -43.46 14.08
C ASP A 134 -8.98 -43.66 14.61
N SER A 135 -8.00 -42.98 14.00
CA SER A 135 -6.56 -43.12 14.35
C SER A 135 -5.83 -41.78 14.58
N ILE A 136 -6.45 -40.64 14.27
CA ILE A 136 -5.92 -39.32 14.65
C ILE A 136 -6.37 -39.03 16.09
N CYS A 137 -5.42 -38.91 17.01
CA CYS A 137 -5.64 -38.65 18.45
C CYS A 137 -6.50 -39.69 19.21
N HIS A 138 -6.60 -40.93 18.72
CA HIS A 138 -7.39 -42.00 19.35
C HIS A 138 -6.61 -42.83 20.37
N GLY A 139 -6.25 -42.20 21.50
CA GLY A 139 -6.08 -42.94 22.75
C GLY A 139 -7.44 -43.32 23.32
N SER A 140 -7.66 -44.62 23.62
CA SER A 140 -8.75 -45.25 24.42
C SER A 140 -10.02 -44.41 24.73
N GLU A 141 -11.20 -44.89 24.36
CA GLU A 141 -12.56 -44.28 24.47
C GLU A 141 -12.88 -43.40 25.72
N GLY A 142 -12.23 -42.24 25.82
CA GLY A 142 -12.20 -41.43 27.05
C GLY A 142 -10.80 -40.87 27.35
N PRO A 143 -10.22 -40.08 26.41
CA PRO A 143 -10.07 -38.68 26.77
C PRO A 143 -10.36 -37.68 25.63
N MET A 144 -11.03 -38.07 24.54
CA MET A 144 -11.44 -37.11 23.48
C MET A 144 -12.31 -35.93 24.00
N ARG A 145 -12.95 -36.08 25.17
CA ARG A 145 -13.64 -34.97 25.87
C ARG A 145 -12.71 -33.94 26.53
N ASN A 146 -11.42 -34.25 26.72
CA ASN A 146 -10.49 -33.39 27.47
C ASN A 146 -9.46 -32.66 26.60
N PHE A 147 -9.15 -33.13 25.38
CA PHE A 147 -8.31 -32.38 24.44
C PHE A 147 -9.09 -31.57 23.41
N ASN A 148 -10.35 -31.90 23.15
CA ASN A 148 -11.29 -31.01 22.44
C ASN A 148 -11.73 -29.81 23.31
N ALA A 149 -11.13 -29.65 24.50
CA ALA A 149 -11.37 -28.55 25.44
C ALA A 149 -10.39 -27.36 25.30
N SER A 150 -9.25 -27.52 24.60
CA SER A 150 -8.40 -26.40 24.20
C SER A 150 -8.87 -25.76 22.89
N GLY A 151 -9.45 -26.56 21.98
CA GLY A 151 -10.11 -26.08 20.77
C GLY A 151 -9.20 -25.55 19.67
N GLN A 152 -7.89 -25.80 19.70
CA GLN A 152 -6.92 -25.09 18.83
C GLN A 152 -6.83 -25.60 17.38
N ILE A 153 -7.33 -26.80 17.06
CA ILE A 153 -7.37 -27.31 15.67
C ILE A 153 -8.70 -26.92 15.00
N LYS A 154 -8.62 -26.51 13.73
CA LYS A 154 -9.75 -26.05 12.90
C LYS A 154 -10.24 -27.15 11.94
N ALA A 155 -9.32 -27.74 11.18
CA ALA A 155 -9.62 -28.80 10.20
C ALA A 155 -8.40 -29.67 9.90
N ILE A 156 -8.61 -30.89 9.39
CA ILE A 156 -7.57 -31.71 8.77
C ILE A 156 -8.03 -32.08 7.37
N GLN A 157 -7.28 -31.64 6.36
CA GLN A 157 -7.61 -31.83 4.95
C GLN A 157 -6.70 -32.92 4.36
N VAL A 158 -7.32 -34.02 3.93
CA VAL A 158 -6.66 -35.12 3.20
C VAL A 158 -6.47 -34.70 1.74
N ASN A 159 -5.37 -35.10 1.12
CA ASN A 159 -5.06 -34.92 -0.31
C ASN A 159 -6.13 -35.53 -1.25
N LYS A 160 -7.24 -34.81 -1.46
CA LYS A 160 -8.41 -35.17 -2.26
C LYS A 160 -8.73 -34.07 -3.27
N GLU A 161 -9.39 -34.43 -4.37
CA GLU A 161 -10.08 -33.44 -5.19
C GLU A 161 -11.09 -32.64 -4.33
N TYR A 162 -10.96 -31.32 -4.30
CA TYR A 162 -11.91 -30.44 -3.60
C TYR A 162 -13.30 -30.52 -4.25
N LYS A 163 -14.18 -31.36 -3.69
CA LYS A 163 -15.58 -31.52 -4.12
C LYS A 163 -16.54 -30.93 -3.10
N LYS A 164 -17.04 -29.73 -3.42
CA LYS A 164 -18.10 -28.97 -2.75
C LYS A 164 -17.91 -28.79 -1.24
N VAL A 165 -17.26 -27.69 -0.87
CA VAL A 165 -17.51 -27.05 0.44
C VAL A 165 -19.02 -26.81 0.57
N LYS A 166 -19.62 -27.31 1.65
CA LYS A 166 -21.03 -27.08 1.97
C LYS A 166 -21.08 -26.06 3.10
N LEU A 167 -21.51 -24.83 2.80
CA LEU A 167 -21.66 -23.78 3.83
C LEU A 167 -22.55 -24.29 4.97
N MET A 168 -22.05 -24.17 6.20
CA MET A 168 -22.89 -24.25 7.40
C MET A 168 -23.40 -22.86 7.73
N GLY A 169 -24.72 -22.64 7.65
CA GLY A 169 -25.34 -21.41 8.17
C GLY A 169 -26.66 -21.01 7.50
N LEU A 170 -26.75 -21.12 6.17
CA LEU A 170 -27.95 -20.71 5.44
C LEU A 170 -29.06 -21.76 5.56
N HIS A 171 -30.13 -21.39 6.27
CA HIS A 171 -31.37 -22.16 6.39
C HIS A 171 -32.26 -21.91 5.16
N ASP A 172 -32.70 -22.97 4.47
CA ASP A 172 -33.63 -22.88 3.35
C ASP A 172 -34.95 -22.17 3.75
N LYS A 173 -35.13 -20.92 3.31
CA LYS A 173 -36.40 -20.19 3.37
C LYS A 173 -36.57 -19.20 2.20
N GLY A 174 -37.26 -19.67 1.16
CA GLY A 174 -38.04 -18.82 0.25
C GLY A 174 -37.25 -18.09 -0.83
N GLU A 175 -37.30 -18.60 -2.06
CA GLU A 175 -37.04 -17.80 -3.26
C GLU A 175 -38.12 -16.71 -3.39
N GLN A 176 -37.69 -15.44 -3.40
CA GLN A 176 -38.44 -14.34 -4.02
C GLN A 176 -37.46 -13.40 -4.73
N ASP A 177 -37.90 -12.84 -5.87
CA ASP A 177 -37.04 -12.11 -6.82
C ASP A 177 -36.47 -10.79 -6.26
N LEU A 178 -35.27 -10.82 -5.67
CA LEU A 178 -34.40 -9.65 -5.66
C LEU A 178 -33.46 -9.70 -6.88
N LYS A 179 -33.74 -8.84 -7.86
CA LYS A 179 -32.77 -8.50 -8.90
C LYS A 179 -31.67 -7.63 -8.28
N LEU A 180 -30.60 -8.27 -7.80
CA LEU A 180 -29.39 -7.57 -7.34
C LEU A 180 -28.84 -6.68 -8.46
N GLN A 181 -28.91 -5.36 -8.26
CA GLN A 181 -28.06 -4.41 -8.97
C GLN A 181 -26.70 -4.36 -8.26
N THR A 182 -25.89 -5.40 -8.45
CA THR A 182 -24.47 -5.32 -8.10
C THR A 182 -23.78 -4.33 -9.03
N ALA A 183 -22.90 -3.48 -8.46
CA ALA A 183 -22.00 -2.61 -9.20
C ALA A 183 -20.88 -3.43 -9.88
N VAL A 184 -21.26 -4.30 -10.83
CA VAL A 184 -20.28 -5.06 -11.62
C VAL A 184 -19.61 -4.09 -12.58
N SER A 185 -18.28 -3.97 -12.52
CA SER A 185 -17.47 -3.27 -13.52
C SER A 185 -17.48 -4.01 -14.87
N LYS A 186 -18.63 -4.01 -15.55
CA LYS A 186 -18.80 -4.49 -16.92
C LYS A 186 -18.24 -3.46 -17.88
N ARG A 187 -16.92 -3.25 -17.85
CA ARG A 187 -16.15 -2.51 -18.87
C ARG A 187 -16.44 -3.14 -20.24
N THR A 188 -17.45 -2.62 -20.91
CA THR A 188 -17.93 -3.12 -22.20
C THR A 188 -16.92 -2.68 -23.25
N MET A 189 -16.18 -3.63 -23.81
CA MET A 189 -15.18 -3.35 -24.86
C MET A 189 -15.86 -2.89 -26.16
N ASN A 190 -16.20 -1.61 -26.22
CA ASN A 190 -16.65 -0.92 -27.42
C ASN A 190 -15.50 -0.86 -28.43
N LYS A 191 -15.43 -1.86 -29.33
CA LYS A 191 -14.49 -1.90 -30.44
C LYS A 191 -14.71 -0.71 -31.39
N PRO A 192 -13.75 0.20 -31.56
CA PRO A 192 -13.75 1.15 -32.66
C PRO A 192 -13.06 0.49 -33.87
N THR A 193 -13.82 -0.17 -34.73
CA THR A 193 -13.28 -0.82 -35.93
C THR A 193 -12.81 0.21 -36.95
N ARG A 194 -11.55 0.66 -36.82
CA ARG A 194 -10.84 1.43 -37.85
C ARG A 194 -9.81 0.53 -38.54
N GLU A 195 -10.15 0.07 -39.74
CA GLU A 195 -9.17 -0.57 -40.64
C GLU A 195 -8.16 0.48 -41.13
N LEU A 196 -6.96 0.49 -40.54
CA LEU A 196 -5.83 1.25 -41.05
C LEU A 196 -4.96 0.35 -41.94
N LEU A 197 -5.21 0.44 -43.25
CA LEU A 197 -4.37 -0.18 -44.29
C LEU A 197 -2.99 0.51 -44.32
N GLY A 198 -2.04 0.00 -43.54
CA GLY A 198 -0.67 0.51 -43.50
C GLY A 198 0.34 -0.50 -42.95
N LEU A 199 1.24 -0.96 -43.82
CA LEU A 199 2.49 -1.67 -43.52
C LEU A 199 2.38 -2.88 -42.55
N ARG A 200 2.26 -4.08 -43.12
CA ARG A 200 2.71 -5.31 -42.44
C ARG A 200 4.21 -5.24 -42.16
N LYS A 201 4.59 -4.75 -40.98
CA LYS A 201 5.83 -5.16 -40.33
C LYS A 201 5.60 -6.60 -39.86
N GLU A 202 6.55 -7.50 -40.09
CA GLU A 202 6.43 -8.87 -39.59
C GLU A 202 6.42 -8.84 -38.05
N SER A 203 5.45 -9.51 -37.44
CA SER A 203 5.33 -9.56 -35.98
C SER A 203 6.41 -10.49 -35.42
N THR A 204 7.41 -9.91 -34.79
CA THR A 204 8.37 -10.61 -33.95
C THR A 204 7.65 -11.38 -32.84
N LEU A 205 8.19 -12.55 -32.45
CA LEU A 205 7.62 -13.31 -31.34
C LEU A 205 8.00 -12.64 -30.01
N LEU A 206 7.17 -12.83 -28.98
CA LEU A 206 7.44 -12.29 -27.64
C LEU A 206 8.82 -12.69 -27.09
N VAL A 207 9.27 -13.90 -27.43
CA VAL A 207 10.60 -14.44 -27.07
C VAL A 207 11.76 -13.84 -27.88
N ASP A 208 11.47 -13.19 -29.01
CA ASP A 208 12.42 -12.42 -29.79
C ASP A 208 12.53 -10.99 -29.22
N ASP A 209 11.38 -10.34 -28.99
CA ASP A 209 11.27 -9.00 -28.39
C ASP A 209 12.01 -8.92 -27.03
N LEU A 210 11.98 -10.00 -26.24
CA LEU A 210 12.60 -10.11 -24.92
C LEU A 210 14.01 -10.76 -24.92
N GLY A 211 14.56 -11.12 -26.08
CA GLY A 211 15.92 -11.69 -26.19
C GLY A 211 16.12 -13.08 -25.57
N VAL A 212 15.06 -13.89 -25.48
CA VAL A 212 15.02 -15.16 -24.73
C VAL A 212 15.84 -16.29 -25.39
N ARG A 213 15.95 -16.30 -26.73
CA ARG A 213 16.57 -17.41 -27.49
C ARG A 213 17.98 -17.79 -27.01
N GLY A 214 18.81 -16.80 -26.65
CA GLY A 214 20.18 -17.03 -26.20
C GLY A 214 20.29 -17.86 -24.91
N LEU A 215 19.22 -17.95 -24.11
CA LEU A 215 19.15 -18.84 -22.94
C LEU A 215 18.63 -20.24 -23.33
N TRP A 216 17.64 -20.32 -24.24
CA TRP A 216 17.14 -21.59 -24.77
C TRP A 216 18.21 -22.38 -25.55
N GLU A 217 19.05 -21.69 -26.34
CA GLU A 217 20.17 -22.27 -27.07
C GLU A 217 21.26 -22.84 -26.13
N ARG A 218 21.33 -22.31 -24.90
CA ARG A 218 22.18 -22.82 -23.81
C ARG A 218 21.49 -23.89 -22.96
N GLY A 219 20.26 -24.27 -23.30
CA GLY A 219 19.47 -25.29 -22.60
C GLY A 219 18.67 -24.80 -21.40
N PHE A 220 18.61 -23.49 -21.12
CA PHE A 220 17.80 -22.94 -20.01
C PHE A 220 16.41 -22.55 -20.51
N LYS A 221 15.37 -23.12 -19.89
CA LYS A 221 13.96 -23.01 -20.33
C LYS A 221 12.95 -23.05 -19.17
N GLY A 222 13.40 -22.91 -17.93
CA GLY A 222 12.54 -23.00 -16.73
C GLY A 222 12.45 -24.37 -16.07
N GLN A 223 13.26 -25.35 -16.51
CA GLN A 223 13.19 -26.73 -16.04
C GLN A 223 13.39 -26.87 -14.51
N GLY A 224 12.47 -27.59 -13.87
CA GLY A 224 12.47 -27.80 -12.42
C GLY A 224 12.15 -26.54 -11.59
N VAL A 225 11.44 -25.57 -12.17
CA VAL A 225 10.86 -24.44 -11.43
C VAL A 225 9.34 -24.59 -11.40
N ARG A 226 8.73 -24.51 -10.21
CA ARG A 226 7.28 -24.59 -10.02
C ARG A 226 6.64 -23.21 -10.05
N VAL A 227 5.74 -23.00 -11.00
CA VAL A 227 5.02 -21.73 -11.17
C VAL A 227 3.54 -21.95 -10.85
N GLY A 228 3.08 -21.29 -9.79
CA GLY A 228 1.67 -21.23 -9.42
C GLY A 228 0.97 -20.08 -10.15
N ILE A 229 -0.15 -20.36 -10.81
CA ILE A 229 -0.93 -19.36 -11.56
C ILE A 229 -2.32 -19.25 -10.92
N PHE A 230 -2.61 -18.09 -10.33
CA PHE A 230 -3.86 -17.81 -9.63
C PHE A 230 -4.74 -16.93 -10.53
N ASP A 231 -5.75 -17.53 -11.16
CA ASP A 231 -6.46 -16.91 -12.30
C ASP A 231 -7.82 -17.61 -12.59
N THR A 232 -8.38 -17.48 -13.80
CA THR A 232 -9.66 -18.08 -14.23
C THR A 232 -9.58 -19.58 -14.56
N GLY A 233 -8.45 -20.25 -14.32
CA GLY A 233 -8.23 -21.67 -14.60
C GLY A 233 -7.47 -21.93 -15.92
N LEU A 234 -7.58 -23.14 -16.50
CA LEU A 234 -6.87 -23.47 -17.75
C LEU A 234 -7.60 -24.44 -18.71
N SER A 235 -7.87 -23.98 -19.94
CA SER A 235 -8.54 -24.72 -21.03
C SER A 235 -7.67 -25.07 -22.26
N SER A 236 -6.36 -24.80 -22.27
CA SER A 236 -5.48 -25.19 -23.39
C SER A 236 -4.96 -26.64 -23.28
N SER A 237 -4.74 -27.26 -24.45
CA SER A 237 -4.01 -28.51 -24.67
C SER A 237 -2.58 -28.32 -25.21
N LYS A 238 -2.16 -27.08 -25.49
CA LYS A 238 -0.81 -26.70 -25.97
C LYS A 238 0.10 -26.21 -24.83
N LEU A 239 0.01 -26.90 -23.70
CA LEU A 239 0.87 -26.75 -22.51
C LEU A 239 1.25 -28.14 -22.05
N THR A 240 2.55 -28.45 -22.05
CA THR A 240 3.06 -29.83 -21.91
C THR A 240 3.36 -30.23 -20.47
N ASN A 241 3.69 -29.26 -19.59
CA ASN A 241 4.21 -29.53 -18.25
C ASN A 241 3.28 -29.02 -17.13
N VAL A 242 1.96 -29.14 -17.33
CA VAL A 242 0.95 -28.85 -16.31
C VAL A 242 0.87 -30.01 -15.32
N LYS A 243 1.27 -29.77 -14.07
CA LYS A 243 1.22 -30.78 -13.00
C LYS A 243 -0.16 -30.89 -12.38
N GLU A 244 -0.84 -29.77 -12.21
CA GLU A 244 -2.10 -29.70 -11.46
C GLU A 244 -3.04 -28.60 -11.96
N LYS A 245 -4.35 -28.86 -11.89
CA LYS A 245 -5.43 -27.90 -12.17
C LYS A 245 -6.49 -28.02 -11.07
N ILE A 246 -6.51 -27.07 -10.16
CA ILE A 246 -7.34 -27.09 -8.95
C ILE A 246 -8.29 -25.89 -8.97
N ASN A 247 -9.42 -25.98 -8.27
CA ASN A 247 -10.50 -25.00 -8.33
C ASN A 247 -11.02 -24.71 -6.91
N TRP A 248 -10.90 -23.46 -6.47
CA TRP A 248 -11.41 -22.99 -5.18
C TRP A 248 -12.83 -22.43 -5.29
N THR A 249 -13.30 -22.14 -6.50
CA THR A 249 -14.65 -21.63 -6.72
C THR A 249 -15.72 -22.70 -6.44
N HIS A 250 -16.96 -22.25 -6.23
CA HIS A 250 -18.09 -23.16 -6.03
C HIS A 250 -18.61 -23.80 -7.34
N GLU A 251 -18.06 -23.44 -8.50
CA GLU A 251 -18.48 -23.97 -9.80
C GLU A 251 -17.91 -25.38 -10.07
N PRO A 252 -18.67 -26.29 -10.71
CA PRO A 252 -18.27 -27.69 -10.88
C PRO A 252 -17.25 -27.94 -12.01
N LYS A 253 -16.57 -26.91 -12.55
CA LYS A 253 -15.70 -27.03 -13.73
C LYS A 253 -14.35 -26.34 -13.51
N ASN A 254 -13.26 -27.10 -13.66
CA ASN A 254 -11.89 -26.55 -13.65
C ASN A 254 -11.47 -25.94 -15.00
N ALA A 255 -12.39 -25.93 -15.99
CA ALA A 255 -12.16 -25.39 -17.33
C ALA A 255 -12.28 -23.86 -17.31
N ASP A 256 -11.25 -23.18 -17.78
CA ASP A 256 -11.25 -21.74 -18.01
C ASP A 256 -12.39 -21.36 -18.98
N SER A 257 -13.31 -20.54 -18.49
CA SER A 257 -14.51 -20.07 -19.18
C SER A 257 -14.40 -18.61 -19.61
N VAL A 258 -13.40 -17.88 -19.09
CA VAL A 258 -13.11 -16.47 -19.40
C VAL A 258 -11.97 -16.38 -20.43
N GLY A 259 -11.03 -17.32 -20.37
CA GLY A 259 -9.88 -17.44 -21.25
C GLY A 259 -8.63 -16.68 -20.78
N HIS A 260 -8.64 -16.10 -19.58
CA HIS A 260 -7.55 -15.26 -19.06
C HIS A 260 -6.40 -16.12 -18.49
N GLY A 261 -6.69 -17.02 -17.56
CA GLY A 261 -5.69 -17.93 -16.99
C GLY A 261 -5.04 -18.84 -18.03
N THR A 262 -5.78 -19.20 -19.09
CA THR A 262 -5.21 -19.91 -20.25
C THR A 262 -4.18 -19.07 -21.02
N PHE A 263 -4.41 -17.77 -21.17
CA PHE A 263 -3.47 -16.85 -21.81
C PHE A 263 -2.23 -16.64 -20.95
N VAL A 264 -2.42 -16.38 -19.65
CA VAL A 264 -1.34 -16.20 -18.65
C VAL A 264 -0.44 -17.44 -18.60
N ALA A 265 -1.01 -18.63 -18.53
CA ALA A 265 -0.26 -19.90 -18.62
C ALA A 265 0.44 -20.09 -19.98
N GLY A 266 -0.14 -19.58 -21.07
CA GLY A 266 0.44 -19.56 -22.41
C GLY A 266 1.68 -18.67 -22.52
N VAL A 267 1.64 -17.47 -21.95
CA VAL A 267 2.82 -16.56 -21.88
C VAL A 267 3.96 -17.19 -21.07
N ILE A 268 3.63 -17.98 -20.05
CA ILE A 268 4.63 -18.67 -19.23
C ILE A 268 5.24 -19.90 -19.95
N SER A 269 4.43 -20.90 -20.34
CA SER A 269 4.95 -22.17 -20.89
C SER A 269 4.27 -22.67 -22.18
N GLY A 270 3.71 -21.76 -22.97
CA GLY A 270 3.11 -22.06 -24.28
C GLY A 270 4.06 -22.81 -25.23
N THR A 271 3.56 -23.88 -25.86
CA THR A 271 4.32 -24.67 -26.85
C THR A 271 3.75 -24.56 -28.27
N ASP A 272 3.17 -23.40 -28.63
CA ASP A 272 2.74 -23.10 -30.00
C ASP A 272 3.80 -22.21 -30.67
N ASP A 273 4.31 -22.61 -31.85
CA ASP A 273 5.37 -21.87 -32.56
C ASP A 273 5.01 -20.40 -32.87
N LYS A 274 3.72 -20.05 -32.86
CA LYS A 274 3.22 -18.69 -33.12
C LYS A 274 3.07 -17.83 -31.85
N CYS A 275 3.06 -18.43 -30.68
CA CYS A 275 3.03 -17.74 -29.39
C CYS A 275 3.71 -18.60 -28.30
N PRO A 276 5.02 -18.89 -28.44
CA PRO A 276 5.71 -19.72 -27.47
C PRO A 276 5.90 -18.95 -26.17
N GLY A 277 5.67 -19.63 -25.04
CA GLY A 277 5.91 -19.06 -23.70
C GLY A 277 7.40 -19.00 -23.39
N ILE A 278 7.78 -18.08 -22.51
CA ILE A 278 9.19 -17.74 -22.22
C ILE A 278 9.94 -18.87 -21.50
N ALA A 279 9.23 -19.65 -20.68
CA ALA A 279 9.76 -20.78 -19.89
C ALA A 279 8.97 -22.08 -20.21
N PRO A 280 9.13 -22.66 -21.42
CA PRO A 280 8.31 -23.77 -21.91
C PRO A 280 8.54 -25.11 -21.16
N GLU A 281 9.55 -25.20 -20.29
CA GLU A 281 9.84 -26.40 -19.49
C GLU A 281 9.55 -26.19 -17.98
N ALA A 282 8.96 -25.05 -17.59
CA ALA A 282 8.50 -24.79 -16.22
C ALA A 282 7.33 -25.69 -15.81
N GLU A 283 7.23 -26.02 -14.51
CA GLU A 283 6.19 -26.89 -13.95
C GLU A 283 4.96 -26.05 -13.53
N LEU A 284 3.85 -26.13 -14.29
CA LEU A 284 2.67 -25.31 -14.01
C LEU A 284 1.71 -25.97 -13.01
N TYR A 285 1.31 -25.20 -12.01
CA TYR A 285 0.22 -25.48 -11.09
C TYR A 285 -0.84 -24.39 -11.26
N VAL A 286 -2.04 -24.74 -11.74
CA VAL A 286 -3.09 -23.74 -12.03
C VAL A 286 -4.18 -23.79 -10.98
N PHE A 287 -4.45 -22.61 -10.41
CA PHE A 287 -5.40 -22.36 -9.35
C PHE A 287 -6.55 -21.51 -9.94
N ARG A 288 -7.74 -22.10 -10.10
CA ARG A 288 -8.93 -21.33 -10.48
C ARG A 288 -9.47 -20.59 -9.26
N MET A 289 -9.26 -19.29 -9.26
CA MET A 289 -9.67 -18.34 -8.22
C MET A 289 -10.95 -17.57 -8.60
N PHE A 290 -11.30 -17.53 -9.89
CA PHE A 290 -12.41 -16.72 -10.41
C PHE A 290 -13.52 -17.60 -11.01
N THR A 291 -14.79 -17.24 -10.75
CA THR A 291 -15.95 -17.87 -11.39
C THR A 291 -16.07 -17.50 -12.87
N GLY A 292 -17.00 -18.12 -13.60
CA GLY A 292 -17.37 -17.68 -14.95
C GLY A 292 -17.93 -16.25 -15.01
N GLU A 293 -18.38 -15.71 -13.87
CA GLU A 293 -18.85 -14.34 -13.69
C GLU A 293 -17.74 -13.39 -13.18
N GLN A 294 -16.50 -13.88 -13.07
CA GLN A 294 -15.32 -13.15 -12.56
C GLN A 294 -15.42 -12.74 -11.07
N LEU A 295 -16.20 -13.47 -10.26
CA LEU A 295 -16.23 -13.30 -8.81
C LEU A 295 -15.11 -14.11 -8.14
N SER A 296 -14.51 -13.56 -7.08
CA SER A 296 -13.51 -14.18 -6.22
C SER A 296 -13.64 -13.65 -4.78
N PHE A 297 -12.94 -14.27 -3.82
CA PHE A 297 -12.99 -13.91 -2.39
C PHE A 297 -11.61 -14.11 -1.75
N THR A 298 -11.19 -13.23 -0.82
CA THR A 298 -9.92 -13.37 -0.08
C THR A 298 -9.78 -14.75 0.56
N SER A 299 -10.86 -15.28 1.14
CA SER A 299 -10.86 -16.61 1.78
C SER A 299 -10.42 -17.75 0.86
N TRP A 300 -10.71 -17.68 -0.44
CA TRP A 300 -10.20 -18.64 -1.43
C TRP A 300 -8.70 -18.48 -1.63
N TYR A 301 -8.19 -17.24 -1.69
CA TYR A 301 -6.75 -16.98 -1.78
C TYR A 301 -5.99 -17.49 -0.57
N LEU A 302 -6.48 -17.27 0.67
CA LEU A 302 -5.81 -17.75 1.88
C LEU A 302 -5.66 -19.28 1.90
N ASP A 303 -6.73 -20.02 1.60
CA ASP A 303 -6.69 -21.48 1.50
C ASP A 303 -5.79 -21.95 0.32
N ALA A 304 -5.80 -21.23 -0.80
CA ALA A 304 -4.97 -21.53 -1.98
C ALA A 304 -3.47 -21.22 -1.74
N PHE A 305 -3.14 -20.17 -1.00
CA PHE A 305 -1.78 -19.82 -0.57
C PHE A 305 -1.22 -20.87 0.38
N ASN A 306 -2.01 -21.34 1.36
CA ASN A 306 -1.66 -22.50 2.19
C ASN A 306 -1.39 -23.76 1.34
N TYR A 307 -2.14 -23.97 0.26
CA TYR A 307 -1.90 -25.08 -0.69
C TYR A 307 -0.64 -24.87 -1.56
N ALA A 308 -0.32 -23.63 -1.96
CA ALA A 308 0.89 -23.31 -2.72
C ALA A 308 2.17 -23.51 -1.88
N LEU A 309 2.13 -23.14 -0.60
CA LEU A 309 3.16 -23.45 0.40
C LEU A 309 3.35 -24.96 0.54
N PHE A 310 2.25 -25.71 0.71
CA PHE A 310 2.27 -27.17 0.78
C PHE A 310 2.93 -27.82 -0.46
N LYS A 311 2.59 -27.36 -1.67
CA LYS A 311 3.18 -27.84 -2.94
C LYS A 311 4.61 -27.34 -3.19
N LYS A 312 5.13 -26.45 -2.34
CA LYS A 312 6.46 -25.81 -2.46
C LYS A 312 6.61 -25.15 -3.84
N ILE A 313 5.62 -24.33 -4.21
CA ILE A 313 5.66 -23.45 -5.38
C ILE A 313 6.86 -22.50 -5.24
N ASN A 314 7.55 -22.17 -6.34
CA ASN A 314 8.72 -21.29 -6.30
C ASN A 314 8.41 -19.87 -6.76
N VAL A 315 7.56 -19.74 -7.79
CA VAL A 315 7.10 -18.45 -8.33
C VAL A 315 5.58 -18.42 -8.33
N LEU A 316 4.99 -17.35 -7.82
CA LEU A 316 3.55 -17.16 -7.76
C LEU A 316 3.15 -16.00 -8.69
N ASN A 317 2.30 -16.29 -9.67
CA ASN A 317 1.81 -15.31 -10.63
C ASN A 317 0.38 -14.86 -10.27
N LEU A 318 0.25 -13.60 -9.84
CA LEU A 318 -1.01 -12.91 -9.58
C LEU A 318 -1.28 -11.90 -10.72
N SER A 319 -1.92 -12.37 -11.78
CA SER A 319 -2.33 -11.50 -12.92
C SER A 319 -3.60 -10.67 -12.62
N THR A 320 -3.92 -10.49 -11.34
CA THR A 320 -5.14 -9.88 -10.80
C THR A 320 -4.86 -9.34 -9.39
N GLY A 321 -5.61 -8.32 -8.96
CA GLY A 321 -5.52 -7.72 -7.63
C GLY A 321 -6.77 -6.89 -7.29
N GLY A 322 -6.78 -6.21 -6.16
CA GLY A 322 -7.88 -5.32 -5.72
C GLY A 322 -7.35 -4.04 -5.04
N PRO A 323 -8.20 -3.07 -4.68
CA PRO A 323 -7.77 -1.84 -4.02
C PRO A 323 -7.48 -2.01 -2.51
N ASP A 324 -7.98 -3.08 -1.90
CA ASP A 324 -7.85 -3.31 -0.46
C ASP A 324 -6.45 -3.77 -0.06
N PHE A 325 -5.74 -2.92 0.66
CA PHE A 325 -4.48 -3.22 1.34
C PHE A 325 -4.59 -3.24 2.87
N GLN A 326 -5.80 -3.04 3.42
CA GLN A 326 -6.11 -3.08 4.85
C GLN A 326 -6.64 -4.46 5.30
N ASP A 327 -6.91 -5.39 4.37
CA ASP A 327 -7.05 -6.83 4.61
C ASP A 327 -5.75 -7.46 5.15
N LEU A 328 -5.43 -7.18 6.42
CA LEU A 328 -4.25 -7.69 7.13
C LEU A 328 -4.09 -9.22 7.01
N PRO A 329 -5.15 -10.05 7.12
CA PRO A 329 -5.03 -11.49 6.85
C PRO A 329 -4.45 -11.85 5.47
N PHE A 330 -4.72 -11.05 4.43
CA PHE A 330 -4.14 -11.22 3.10
C PHE A 330 -2.68 -10.73 3.04
N VAL A 331 -2.39 -9.56 3.61
CA VAL A 331 -1.02 -9.00 3.70
C VAL A 331 -0.08 -9.92 4.48
N ASP A 332 -0.46 -10.35 5.68
CA ASP A 332 0.29 -11.28 6.52
C ASP A 332 0.55 -12.62 5.80
N LYS A 333 -0.41 -13.08 4.99
CA LYS A 333 -0.25 -14.33 4.22
C LYS A 333 0.68 -14.16 3.01
N VAL A 334 0.70 -12.99 2.38
CA VAL A 334 1.72 -12.64 1.36
C VAL A 334 3.11 -12.58 1.99
N GLN A 335 3.23 -12.06 3.21
CA GLN A 335 4.46 -12.12 3.99
C GLN A 335 4.86 -13.57 4.34
N GLU A 336 3.94 -14.45 4.77
CA GLU A 336 4.24 -15.88 4.99
C GLU A 336 4.77 -16.55 3.70
N LEU A 337 4.18 -16.25 2.54
CA LEU A 337 4.66 -16.76 1.24
C LEU A 337 6.11 -16.33 0.94
N ALA A 338 6.42 -15.05 1.12
CA ALA A 338 7.77 -14.52 0.92
C ALA A 338 8.78 -15.09 1.94
N ALA A 339 8.37 -15.26 3.20
CA ALA A 339 9.18 -15.89 4.25
C ALA A 339 9.52 -17.35 3.94
N HIS A 340 8.63 -18.06 3.24
CA HIS A 340 8.88 -19.41 2.72
C HIS A 340 9.72 -19.46 1.44
N GLY A 341 10.19 -18.31 0.94
CA GLY A 341 11.00 -18.21 -0.26
C GLY A 341 10.21 -18.24 -1.57
N ILE A 342 8.88 -18.11 -1.53
CA ILE A 342 8.05 -18.04 -2.73
C ILE A 342 8.16 -16.64 -3.32
N ILE A 343 8.58 -16.54 -4.58
CA ILE A 343 8.75 -15.27 -5.29
C ILE A 343 7.39 -14.86 -5.85
N LEU A 344 6.77 -13.84 -5.25
CA LEU A 344 5.49 -13.31 -5.71
C LEU A 344 5.68 -12.28 -6.82
N VAL A 345 4.88 -12.40 -7.87
CA VAL A 345 4.82 -11.46 -9.00
C VAL A 345 3.37 -11.07 -9.22
N SER A 346 3.08 -9.77 -9.23
CA SER A 346 1.71 -9.27 -9.38
C SER A 346 1.60 -8.13 -10.39
N ALA A 347 0.49 -8.09 -11.12
CA ALA A 347 0.13 -6.96 -11.97
C ALA A 347 -0.30 -5.76 -11.12
N VAL A 348 0.15 -4.54 -11.45
CA VAL A 348 -0.15 -3.32 -10.63
C VAL A 348 -1.55 -2.74 -10.80
N GLY A 349 -2.40 -3.28 -11.66
CA GLY A 349 -3.72 -2.74 -11.99
C GLY A 349 -3.82 -2.24 -13.43
N ASN A 350 -5.04 -1.90 -13.87
CA ASN A 350 -5.32 -1.44 -15.24
C ASN A 350 -6.11 -0.13 -15.24
N ASP A 351 -5.74 0.74 -14.29
CA ASP A 351 -6.46 1.95 -13.91
C ASP A 351 -5.53 3.17 -14.01
N GLY A 352 -4.48 3.03 -14.83
CA GLY A 352 -3.85 4.16 -15.50
C GLY A 352 -4.86 4.87 -16.42
N PRO A 353 -4.69 6.19 -16.66
CA PRO A 353 -3.47 6.96 -16.41
C PRO A 353 -3.35 7.51 -14.98
N HIS A 354 -4.24 7.14 -14.08
CA HIS A 354 -4.28 7.64 -12.70
C HIS A 354 -3.10 7.13 -11.86
N TYR A 355 -2.84 7.84 -10.76
CA TYR A 355 -1.74 7.64 -9.82
C TYR A 355 -2.33 7.29 -8.44
N GLY A 356 -1.61 6.53 -7.62
CA GLY A 356 -2.11 6.02 -6.33
C GLY A 356 -2.92 4.73 -6.45
N LEU A 357 -3.57 4.49 -7.59
CA LEU A 357 -4.45 3.35 -7.86
C LEU A 357 -3.69 2.04 -8.18
N LEU A 358 -2.73 1.67 -7.34
CA LEU A 358 -2.00 0.41 -7.39
C LEU A 358 -2.82 -0.73 -6.76
N SER A 359 -2.95 -1.85 -7.46
CA SER A 359 -3.65 -3.03 -6.93
C SER A 359 -2.82 -3.81 -5.91
N ASN A 360 -3.41 -4.15 -4.78
CA ASN A 360 -2.90 -5.13 -3.84
C ASN A 360 -2.91 -6.54 -4.47
N PRO A 361 -1.86 -7.38 -4.29
CA PRO A 361 -0.67 -7.15 -3.46
C PRO A 361 0.55 -6.61 -4.24
N ALA A 362 0.38 -6.01 -5.41
CA ALA A 362 1.50 -5.50 -6.22
C ALA A 362 2.16 -4.24 -5.64
N ASP A 363 1.50 -3.59 -4.69
CA ASP A 363 1.92 -2.51 -3.81
C ASP A 363 2.85 -2.96 -2.65
N GLN A 364 2.78 -4.23 -2.23
CA GLN A 364 3.55 -4.77 -1.10
C GLN A 364 5.06 -4.81 -1.40
N ALA A 365 5.90 -4.63 -0.39
CA ALA A 365 7.36 -4.55 -0.55
C ALA A 365 7.97 -5.87 -1.04
N GLU A 366 7.36 -6.97 -0.65
CA GLU A 366 7.70 -8.37 -0.86
C GLU A 366 7.40 -8.84 -2.29
N VAL A 367 6.37 -8.27 -2.89
CA VAL A 367 5.85 -8.65 -4.21
C VAL A 367 6.52 -7.85 -5.30
N ILE A 368 6.91 -8.51 -6.39
CA ILE A 368 7.40 -7.86 -7.60
C ILE A 368 6.18 -7.33 -8.37
N GLY A 369 5.88 -6.04 -8.18
CA GLY A 369 4.79 -5.33 -8.84
C GLY A 369 5.20 -4.89 -10.23
N VAL A 370 4.50 -5.40 -11.25
CA VAL A 370 4.86 -5.24 -12.66
C VAL A 370 3.91 -4.28 -13.37
N GLY A 371 4.46 -3.15 -13.82
CA GLY A 371 3.76 -2.19 -14.68
C GLY A 371 3.92 -2.48 -16.18
N GLY A 372 3.18 -1.75 -17.00
CA GLY A 372 3.03 -2.03 -18.42
C GLY A 372 3.64 -1.02 -19.38
N ILE A 373 4.31 -1.52 -20.43
CA ILE A 373 4.73 -0.72 -21.60
C ILE A 373 4.12 -1.24 -22.91
N THR A 374 4.07 -0.34 -23.90
CA THR A 374 3.81 -0.63 -25.31
C THR A 374 5.06 -1.25 -25.99
N ARG A 375 4.93 -1.72 -27.23
CA ARG A 375 6.09 -2.10 -28.07
C ARG A 375 6.97 -0.92 -28.53
N THR A 376 6.57 0.32 -28.26
CA THR A 376 7.35 1.54 -28.53
C THR A 376 8.16 2.01 -27.32
N ASN A 377 8.19 1.22 -26.23
CA ASN A 377 8.82 1.57 -24.94
C ASN A 377 8.21 2.83 -24.30
N GLU A 378 6.91 3.02 -24.49
CA GLU A 378 6.11 4.02 -23.78
C GLU A 378 5.31 3.32 -22.68
N ILE A 379 5.12 3.97 -21.53
CA ILE A 379 4.22 3.47 -20.48
C ILE A 379 2.82 3.34 -21.07
N ALA A 380 2.22 2.15 -20.94
CA ALA A 380 0.88 1.90 -21.44
C ALA A 380 -0.13 2.78 -20.68
N GLU A 381 -1.07 3.40 -21.39
CA GLU A 381 -1.98 4.39 -20.81
C GLU A 381 -2.73 3.82 -19.59
N PHE A 382 -3.22 2.59 -19.71
CA PHE A 382 -3.93 1.84 -18.66
C PHE A 382 -3.05 1.35 -17.51
N SER A 383 -1.71 1.44 -17.57
CA SER A 383 -0.87 0.97 -16.46
C SER A 383 -1.04 1.89 -15.25
N SER A 384 -1.56 1.34 -14.15
CA SER A 384 -1.58 1.99 -12.83
C SER A 384 -0.18 2.41 -12.39
N ARG A 385 -0.11 3.48 -11.58
CA ARG A 385 1.14 4.17 -11.21
C ARG A 385 1.18 4.43 -9.71
N GLY A 386 2.39 4.42 -9.15
CA GLY A 386 2.60 4.80 -7.76
C GLY A 386 2.49 6.32 -7.55
N MET A 387 2.75 6.82 -6.35
CA MET A 387 3.19 6.11 -5.13
C MET A 387 2.15 5.16 -4.52
N THR A 388 2.56 4.31 -3.56
CA THR A 388 1.61 3.62 -2.68
C THR A 388 0.94 4.62 -1.73
N THR A 389 -0.36 4.44 -1.49
CA THR A 389 -1.15 5.27 -0.56
C THR A 389 -1.10 4.79 0.89
N TRP A 390 -0.48 3.63 1.16
CA TRP A 390 -0.34 3.02 2.49
C TRP A 390 0.23 3.93 3.57
N GLU A 391 1.13 4.83 3.17
CA GLU A 391 1.84 5.73 4.07
C GLU A 391 1.06 7.02 4.37
N LEU A 392 -0.07 7.28 3.69
CA LEU A 392 -0.82 8.53 3.82
C LEU A 392 -1.57 8.65 5.16
N PRO A 393 -1.69 9.87 5.74
CA PRO A 393 -1.14 11.15 5.25
C PRO A 393 0.36 11.32 5.55
N PHE A 394 1.02 10.37 6.21
CA PHE A 394 2.38 10.48 6.75
C PHE A 394 3.51 10.24 5.73
N GLY A 395 3.51 11.01 4.65
CA GLY A 395 4.64 11.13 3.72
C GLY A 395 4.34 10.71 2.29
N SER A 396 5.38 10.52 1.49
CA SER A 396 5.31 10.45 0.02
C SER A 396 5.17 9.04 -0.57
N GLY A 397 4.57 8.09 0.15
CA GLY A 397 4.43 6.69 -0.27
C GLY A 397 5.74 5.94 -0.60
N ARG A 398 5.65 4.69 -1.05
CA ARG A 398 6.75 3.89 -1.62
C ARG A 398 6.76 3.92 -3.14
N VAL A 399 7.93 3.71 -3.73
CA VAL A 399 8.13 3.61 -5.18
C VAL A 399 7.58 2.28 -5.71
N LYS A 400 6.58 2.38 -6.59
CA LYS A 400 5.95 1.28 -7.34
C LYS A 400 5.50 1.81 -8.72
N PRO A 401 5.45 0.99 -9.80
CA PRO A 401 5.85 -0.42 -9.88
C PRO A 401 7.33 -0.66 -9.55
N ASP A 402 7.73 -1.91 -9.34
CA ASP A 402 9.15 -2.26 -9.19
C ASP A 402 9.87 -2.18 -10.55
N ILE A 403 9.25 -2.76 -11.59
CA ILE A 403 9.73 -2.81 -12.98
C ILE A 403 8.55 -2.75 -13.96
N VAL A 404 8.83 -2.48 -15.23
CA VAL A 404 7.84 -2.57 -16.32
C VAL A 404 8.25 -3.57 -17.39
N THR A 405 7.27 -4.12 -18.11
CA THR A 405 7.51 -4.92 -19.34
C THR A 405 6.28 -4.87 -20.25
N LEU A 406 6.33 -5.54 -21.40
CA LEU A 406 5.25 -5.51 -22.40
C LEU A 406 3.89 -5.83 -21.77
N ALA A 407 2.93 -4.92 -21.97
CA ALA A 407 1.54 -5.05 -21.55
C ALA A 407 0.57 -4.94 -22.71
N GLU A 408 0.94 -4.22 -23.78
CA GLU A 408 0.05 -3.94 -24.90
C GLU A 408 0.28 -4.91 -26.07
N ASN A 409 -0.80 -5.47 -26.60
CA ASN A 409 -0.80 -6.39 -27.73
C ASN A 409 0.13 -7.61 -27.55
N VAL A 410 0.16 -8.18 -26.34
CA VAL A 410 0.98 -9.35 -25.99
C VAL A 410 0.34 -10.62 -26.56
N PRO A 411 1.08 -11.47 -27.30
CA PRO A 411 0.56 -12.73 -27.81
C PRO A 411 0.66 -13.84 -26.75
N GLY A 412 -0.35 -14.72 -26.70
CA GLY A 412 -0.41 -15.83 -25.77
C GLY A 412 -1.47 -16.85 -26.18
N ALA A 413 -1.58 -17.96 -25.44
CA ALA A 413 -2.49 -19.05 -25.79
C ALA A 413 -3.98 -18.62 -25.66
N ASP A 414 -4.85 -19.20 -26.48
CA ASP A 414 -6.29 -19.06 -26.32
C ASP A 414 -6.98 -20.33 -25.81
N ALA A 415 -8.07 -20.14 -25.07
CA ALA A 415 -8.94 -21.19 -24.55
C ALA A 415 -9.79 -21.89 -25.63
N SER A 416 -10.01 -21.27 -26.80
CA SER A 416 -10.56 -21.98 -27.97
C SER A 416 -9.49 -22.76 -28.76
N GLY A 417 -8.21 -22.54 -28.46
CA GLY A 417 -7.06 -23.19 -29.06
C GLY A 417 -6.28 -22.32 -30.05
N GLY A 418 -4.96 -22.45 -30.04
CA GLY A 418 -4.06 -21.57 -30.80
C GLY A 418 -3.66 -20.33 -30.01
N CYS A 419 -3.47 -19.21 -30.70
CA CYS A 419 -2.94 -17.97 -30.14
C CYS A 419 -3.95 -16.82 -30.27
N LYS A 420 -4.01 -15.98 -29.23
CA LYS A 420 -4.69 -14.67 -29.25
C LYS A 420 -3.73 -13.58 -28.78
N VAL A 421 -4.23 -12.36 -28.77
CA VAL A 421 -3.57 -11.17 -28.26
C VAL A 421 -4.45 -10.55 -27.19
N LEU A 422 -3.86 -10.12 -26.06
CA LEU A 422 -4.51 -9.33 -25.02
C LEU A 422 -3.66 -8.08 -24.70
N SER A 423 -4.28 -7.11 -24.04
CA SER A 423 -3.60 -5.94 -23.47
C SER A 423 -3.99 -5.79 -21.99
N GLY A 424 -3.01 -5.50 -21.13
CA GLY A 424 -3.18 -5.32 -19.69
C GLY A 424 -1.90 -5.64 -18.92
N THR A 425 -1.70 -5.07 -17.73
CA THR A 425 -0.60 -5.42 -16.82
C THR A 425 -0.66 -6.89 -16.38
N SER A 426 -1.83 -7.51 -16.47
CA SER A 426 -2.05 -8.94 -16.31
C SER A 426 -1.30 -9.82 -17.33
N ALA A 427 -0.86 -9.24 -18.46
CA ALA A 427 0.04 -9.87 -19.43
C ALA A 427 1.54 -9.64 -19.11
N SER A 428 1.86 -8.63 -18.29
CA SER A 428 3.23 -8.29 -17.89
C SER A 428 3.72 -9.13 -16.70
N ALA A 429 2.85 -9.39 -15.72
CA ALA A 429 3.14 -10.32 -14.63
C ALA A 429 3.64 -11.71 -15.10
N PRO A 430 3.00 -12.42 -16.07
CA PRO A 430 3.49 -13.71 -16.55
C PRO A 430 4.79 -13.63 -17.33
N ILE A 431 5.10 -12.50 -17.98
CA ILE A 431 6.41 -12.28 -18.60
C ILE A 431 7.51 -12.29 -17.52
N VAL A 432 7.30 -11.59 -16.40
CA VAL A 432 8.24 -11.57 -15.28
C VAL A 432 8.31 -12.92 -14.59
N SER A 433 7.17 -13.56 -14.27
CA SER A 433 7.11 -14.90 -13.66
C SER A 433 7.87 -15.96 -14.48
N ALA A 434 7.71 -15.94 -15.80
CA ALA A 434 8.43 -16.84 -16.71
C ALA A 434 9.91 -16.49 -16.84
N SER A 435 10.25 -15.19 -16.82
CA SER A 435 11.66 -14.74 -16.82
C SER A 435 12.38 -15.20 -15.55
N ILE A 436 11.72 -15.14 -14.39
CA ILE A 436 12.26 -15.67 -13.13
C ILE A 436 12.49 -17.18 -13.23
N ALA A 437 11.54 -17.95 -13.77
CA ALA A 437 11.71 -19.39 -13.98
C ALA A 437 12.89 -19.70 -14.94
N LEU A 438 12.96 -18.98 -16.06
CA LEU A 438 14.04 -19.09 -17.04
C LEU A 438 15.41 -18.80 -16.42
N LEU A 439 15.55 -17.69 -15.69
CA LEU A 439 16.77 -17.30 -14.98
C LEU A 439 17.14 -18.29 -13.87
N ALA A 440 16.17 -18.76 -13.07
CA ALA A 440 16.42 -19.72 -12.01
C ALA A 440 16.87 -21.09 -12.54
N SER A 441 16.45 -21.48 -13.74
CA SER A 441 16.94 -22.70 -14.40
C SER A 441 18.43 -22.67 -14.76
N MET A 442 19.09 -21.50 -14.70
CA MET A 442 20.54 -21.36 -14.86
C MET A 442 21.35 -21.88 -13.66
N ILE A 443 20.73 -21.97 -12.47
CA ILE A 443 21.37 -22.48 -11.24
C ILE A 443 20.99 -23.96 -11.04
N PRO A 444 21.91 -24.85 -10.63
CA PRO A 444 21.60 -26.22 -10.27
C PRO A 444 20.52 -26.31 -9.18
N SER A 445 19.64 -27.31 -9.30
CA SER A 445 18.44 -27.53 -8.49
C SER A 445 18.64 -27.40 -6.98
N GLU A 446 19.78 -27.89 -6.50
CA GLU A 446 20.20 -28.05 -5.12
C GLU A 446 20.64 -26.73 -4.45
N GLU A 447 21.11 -25.76 -5.24
CA GLU A 447 21.57 -24.44 -4.74
C GLU A 447 20.65 -23.29 -5.18
N ARG A 448 19.78 -23.52 -6.18
CA ARG A 448 18.90 -22.53 -6.81
C ARG A 448 18.21 -21.60 -5.83
N TRP A 449 17.50 -22.16 -4.85
CA TRP A 449 16.67 -21.39 -3.91
C TRP A 449 17.43 -20.94 -2.66
N ASN A 450 18.69 -21.37 -2.47
CA ASN A 450 19.60 -20.76 -1.49
C ASN A 450 20.10 -19.39 -2.01
N LEU A 451 20.18 -19.23 -3.33
CA LEU A 451 20.77 -18.06 -4.00
C LEU A 451 19.73 -17.11 -4.61
N LEU A 452 18.53 -17.61 -4.94
CA LEU A 452 17.46 -16.89 -5.64
C LEU A 452 16.16 -16.87 -4.82
N ASN A 453 16.23 -16.29 -3.63
CA ASN A 453 15.08 -15.97 -2.77
C ASN A 453 14.36 -14.67 -3.23
N PRO A 454 13.20 -14.29 -2.64
CA PRO A 454 12.43 -13.14 -3.10
C PRO A 454 13.20 -11.82 -3.19
N ALA A 455 14.01 -11.48 -2.17
CA ALA A 455 14.82 -10.25 -2.20
C ALA A 455 15.92 -10.32 -3.25
N SER A 456 16.69 -11.41 -3.34
CA SER A 456 17.76 -11.54 -4.34
C SER A 456 17.23 -11.56 -5.77
N MET A 457 16.09 -12.18 -6.03
CA MET A 457 15.45 -12.12 -7.36
C MET A 457 14.96 -10.70 -7.67
N LYS A 458 14.31 -10.00 -6.73
CA LYS A 458 13.90 -8.61 -6.94
C LYS A 458 15.12 -7.71 -7.22
N GLN A 459 16.20 -7.83 -6.44
CA GLN A 459 17.47 -7.14 -6.69
C GLN A 459 18.00 -7.39 -8.11
N ILE A 460 18.10 -8.66 -8.53
CA ILE A 460 18.57 -9.04 -9.88
C ILE A 460 17.74 -8.36 -10.98
N LEU A 461 16.41 -8.34 -10.84
CA LEU A 461 15.53 -7.74 -11.84
C LEU A 461 15.61 -6.20 -11.86
N LEU A 462 15.73 -5.56 -10.69
CA LEU A 462 15.91 -4.12 -10.57
C LEU A 462 17.26 -3.66 -11.13
N GLU A 463 18.37 -4.26 -10.66
CA GLU A 463 19.75 -3.90 -11.06
C GLU A 463 20.02 -4.14 -12.55
N SER A 464 19.27 -5.04 -13.19
CA SER A 464 19.41 -5.37 -14.61
C SER A 464 18.48 -4.61 -15.55
N ALA A 465 17.58 -3.78 -15.05
CA ALA A 465 16.59 -3.07 -15.87
C ALA A 465 17.21 -2.07 -16.88
N ASP A 466 16.43 -1.71 -17.90
CA ASP A 466 16.72 -0.64 -18.85
C ASP A 466 15.83 0.57 -18.55
N ASN A 467 16.44 1.67 -18.12
CA ASN A 467 15.72 2.91 -17.84
C ASN A 467 15.12 3.50 -19.13
N LEU A 468 13.81 3.73 -19.11
CA LEU A 468 13.16 4.65 -20.04
C LEU A 468 13.64 6.08 -19.80
N VAL A 469 13.73 6.88 -20.85
CA VAL A 469 14.08 8.31 -20.74
C VAL A 469 12.90 9.06 -20.12
N ALA A 470 13.12 9.64 -18.93
CA ALA A 470 12.19 10.54 -18.26
C ALA A 470 12.06 11.86 -19.02
N ARG A 471 10.85 12.40 -19.15
CA ARG A 471 10.55 13.56 -20.02
C ARG A 471 9.32 14.35 -19.57
N HIS A 472 9.13 15.53 -20.13
CA HIS A 472 7.87 16.29 -20.06
C HIS A 472 7.15 16.16 -21.40
N ASP A 473 5.87 15.74 -21.39
CA ASP A 473 5.01 15.69 -22.59
C ASP A 473 4.19 16.97 -22.75
N SER A 474 3.94 17.69 -21.66
CA SER A 474 3.34 19.02 -21.65
C SER A 474 3.84 19.82 -20.43
N GLU A 475 3.38 21.05 -20.29
CA GLU A 475 3.70 21.97 -19.19
C GLU A 475 3.44 21.36 -17.79
N HIS A 476 2.48 20.44 -17.67
CA HIS A 476 2.09 19.83 -16.39
C HIS A 476 2.11 18.28 -16.39
N VAL A 477 2.52 17.63 -17.48
CA VAL A 477 2.58 16.17 -17.61
C VAL A 477 4.03 15.69 -17.71
N VAL A 478 4.50 15.07 -16.63
CA VAL A 478 5.78 14.35 -16.54
C VAL A 478 5.56 12.87 -16.91
N ARG A 479 6.52 12.26 -17.61
CA ARG A 479 6.47 10.87 -18.08
C ARG A 479 7.75 10.10 -17.83
N ASN A 480 7.60 8.77 -17.72
CA ASN A 480 8.68 7.81 -17.53
C ASN A 480 9.54 8.16 -16.29
N HIS A 481 8.95 8.74 -15.24
CA HIS A 481 9.62 8.93 -13.95
C HIS A 481 9.46 7.69 -13.07
N ILE A 482 10.09 7.69 -11.89
CA ILE A 482 10.28 6.47 -11.09
C ILE A 482 8.97 5.80 -10.63
N PHE A 483 7.87 6.54 -10.49
CA PHE A 483 6.55 5.96 -10.13
C PHE A 483 5.69 5.56 -11.35
N GLU A 484 6.13 5.85 -12.58
CA GLU A 484 5.57 5.22 -13.79
C GLU A 484 6.37 3.98 -14.22
N GLN A 485 7.71 4.05 -14.23
CA GLN A 485 8.57 2.98 -14.77
C GLN A 485 9.22 2.06 -13.73
N GLY A 486 9.13 2.36 -12.43
CA GLY A 486 9.93 1.69 -11.41
C GLY A 486 11.43 1.92 -11.64
N ASN A 487 12.24 0.86 -11.55
CA ASN A 487 13.63 0.91 -12.00
C ASN A 487 13.83 0.68 -13.51
N GLY A 488 12.75 0.54 -14.28
CA GLY A 488 12.76 0.48 -15.74
C GLY A 488 12.28 -0.84 -16.33
N VAL A 489 12.59 -1.04 -17.61
CA VAL A 489 12.15 -2.18 -18.43
C VAL A 489 12.94 -3.44 -18.09
N LEU A 490 12.24 -4.56 -17.92
CA LEU A 490 12.82 -5.90 -17.76
C LEU A 490 13.83 -6.24 -18.88
N ASN A 491 15.09 -6.51 -18.54
CA ASN A 491 16.09 -7.04 -19.47
C ASN A 491 16.66 -8.40 -19.02
N ILE A 492 16.09 -9.48 -19.57
CA ILE A 492 16.48 -10.87 -19.29
C ILE A 492 17.96 -11.14 -19.64
N SER A 493 18.47 -10.52 -20.71
CA SER A 493 19.86 -10.65 -21.15
C SER A 493 20.88 -9.97 -20.23
N LYS A 494 20.49 -8.91 -19.50
CA LYS A 494 21.29 -8.35 -18.41
C LYS A 494 21.13 -9.19 -17.14
N ALA A 495 19.91 -9.55 -16.76
CA ALA A 495 19.60 -10.33 -15.57
C ALA A 495 20.39 -11.66 -15.52
N SER A 496 20.46 -12.38 -16.65
CA SER A 496 21.24 -13.63 -16.77
C SER A 496 22.73 -13.46 -16.46
N ARG A 497 23.34 -12.31 -16.80
CA ARG A 497 24.74 -12.01 -16.46
C ARG A 497 24.92 -11.69 -14.97
N VAL A 498 23.92 -11.09 -14.33
CA VAL A 498 23.90 -10.88 -12.87
C VAL A 498 23.81 -12.24 -12.17
N VAL A 499 22.94 -13.15 -12.63
CA VAL A 499 22.81 -14.53 -12.15
C VAL A 499 24.12 -15.31 -12.31
N GLU A 500 24.79 -15.22 -13.47
CA GLU A 500 26.10 -15.84 -13.72
C GLU A 500 27.20 -15.31 -12.79
N SER A 501 27.25 -13.99 -12.59
CA SER A 501 28.18 -13.33 -11.66
C SER A 501 27.93 -13.74 -10.21
N LEU A 502 26.66 -13.81 -9.80
CA LEU A 502 26.23 -14.24 -8.48
C LEU A 502 26.59 -15.72 -8.22
N TRP A 503 26.31 -16.60 -9.18
CA TRP A 503 26.70 -18.01 -9.13
C TRP A 503 28.21 -18.21 -9.06
N THR A 504 28.97 -17.50 -9.90
CA THR A 504 30.45 -17.58 -9.92
C THR A 504 31.03 -17.12 -8.58
N ARG A 505 30.48 -16.06 -7.97
CA ARG A 505 30.85 -15.62 -6.61
C ARG A 505 30.50 -16.67 -5.55
N TYR A 506 29.31 -17.27 -5.62
CA TYR A 506 28.87 -18.32 -4.70
C TYR A 506 29.78 -19.56 -4.76
N GLN A 507 30.06 -20.07 -5.96
CA GLN A 507 31.01 -21.17 -6.17
C GLN A 507 32.41 -20.82 -5.65
N THR A 508 32.88 -19.59 -5.85
CA THR A 508 34.19 -19.15 -5.36
C THR A 508 34.24 -19.11 -3.82
N ALA A 509 33.18 -18.61 -3.18
CA ALA A 509 33.05 -18.58 -1.72
C ALA A 509 33.03 -20.00 -1.13
N GLN A 510 32.17 -20.89 -1.63
CA GLN A 510 32.09 -22.29 -1.18
C GLN A 510 33.43 -23.03 -1.30
N ASN A 511 34.19 -22.81 -2.38
CA ASN A 511 35.52 -23.40 -2.57
C ASN A 511 36.60 -22.82 -1.64
N ALA A 512 36.40 -21.62 -1.07
CA ALA A 512 37.32 -21.03 -0.10
C ALA A 512 37.10 -21.62 1.30
N THR A 513 35.86 -21.69 1.77
CA THR A 513 35.48 -22.23 3.09
C THR A 513 35.87 -23.70 3.28
N GLN A 514 36.07 -24.45 2.20
CA GLN A 514 36.54 -25.83 2.22
C GLN A 514 38.07 -25.98 2.38
N LYS A 515 38.85 -24.93 2.12
CA LYS A 515 40.33 -24.97 2.18
C LYS A 515 40.86 -24.42 3.50
N ASP A 516 40.38 -23.25 3.88
CA ASP A 516 40.79 -22.54 5.10
C ASP A 516 39.56 -22.26 5.96
N LYS A 517 39.71 -22.38 7.29
CA LYS A 517 38.60 -22.27 8.26
C LYS A 517 38.18 -20.82 8.55
N GLU A 518 38.25 -19.95 7.55
CA GLU A 518 37.77 -18.57 7.65
C GLU A 518 36.32 -18.46 7.17
N VAL A 519 35.57 -17.52 7.74
CA VAL A 519 34.18 -17.27 7.33
C VAL A 519 34.21 -16.52 6.01
N ALA A 520 33.81 -17.18 4.92
CA ALA A 520 33.67 -16.53 3.62
C ALA A 520 32.66 -15.37 3.70
N PRO A 521 32.95 -14.19 3.12
CA PRO A 521 32.06 -13.05 3.19
C PRO A 521 30.75 -13.33 2.43
N SER A 522 29.62 -12.82 2.95
CA SER A 522 28.32 -13.05 2.34
C SER A 522 28.26 -12.55 0.88
N VAL A 523 27.82 -13.44 -0.01
CA VAL A 523 27.65 -13.18 -1.45
C VAL A 523 26.33 -12.45 -1.71
N LEU A 524 25.34 -12.69 -0.86
CA LEU A 524 24.05 -12.01 -0.80
C LEU A 524 24.16 -10.83 0.17
N LYS A 525 23.83 -9.61 -0.28
CA LYS A 525 23.96 -8.39 0.53
C LYS A 525 22.69 -7.53 0.48
N PRO A 526 22.37 -6.78 1.53
CA PRO A 526 21.28 -5.81 1.51
C PRO A 526 21.48 -4.74 0.43
N SER A 527 20.38 -4.28 -0.18
CA SER A 527 20.33 -3.06 -0.99
C SER A 527 19.00 -2.32 -0.80
N SER A 528 18.84 -1.15 -1.41
CA SER A 528 17.61 -0.35 -1.36
C SER A 528 17.01 -0.13 -2.75
N PHE A 529 15.69 0.09 -2.78
CA PHE A 529 14.98 0.68 -3.90
C PHE A 529 14.20 1.92 -3.42
N PRO A 530 14.45 3.13 -3.96
CA PRO A 530 15.50 3.46 -4.94
C PRO A 530 16.94 3.22 -4.42
N ASP A 531 17.89 3.17 -5.35
CA ASP A 531 19.32 2.96 -5.07
C ASP A 531 20.00 4.20 -4.44
N ARG A 532 19.41 5.37 -4.66
CA ARG A 532 19.84 6.69 -4.19
C ARG A 532 18.65 7.64 -4.09
N ILE A 533 18.80 8.73 -3.34
CA ILE A 533 17.88 9.88 -3.40
C ILE A 533 18.64 11.03 -4.08
N ASP A 534 18.16 11.50 -5.23
CA ASP A 534 18.84 12.54 -6.00
C ASP A 534 17.83 13.59 -6.51
N THR A 535 17.81 14.77 -5.88
CA THR A 535 16.91 15.86 -6.28
C THR A 535 17.43 16.68 -7.47
N THR A 536 18.53 16.24 -8.10
CA THR A 536 19.04 16.80 -9.37
C THR A 536 18.75 15.91 -10.58
N ASP A 537 18.37 14.64 -10.39
CA ASP A 537 18.01 13.67 -11.43
C ASP A 537 16.59 13.91 -11.99
N CYS A 538 16.39 15.09 -12.60
CA CYS A 538 15.10 15.57 -13.07
C CYS A 538 14.88 15.30 -14.56
N PRO A 539 13.72 14.76 -15.00
CA PRO A 539 12.52 14.47 -14.21
C PRO A 539 12.40 13.00 -13.75
N ARG A 540 13.48 12.21 -13.74
CA ARG A 540 13.43 10.79 -13.33
C ARG A 540 12.96 10.63 -11.89
N MET A 541 13.50 11.43 -10.98
CA MET A 541 13.24 11.38 -9.54
C MET A 541 12.09 12.32 -9.13
N TRP A 542 11.12 12.53 -10.03
CA TRP A 542 9.87 13.22 -9.69
C TRP A 542 9.12 12.42 -8.61
N PRO A 543 8.50 13.06 -7.61
CA PRO A 543 8.37 14.50 -7.41
C PRO A 543 9.56 15.15 -6.71
N TYR A 544 10.44 14.38 -6.06
CA TYR A 544 11.54 14.86 -5.22
C TYR A 544 12.51 15.83 -5.90
N CYS A 545 12.69 15.73 -7.22
CA CYS A 545 13.54 16.63 -8.01
C CYS A 545 12.83 17.87 -8.60
N SER A 546 11.53 18.05 -8.33
CA SER A 546 10.75 19.16 -8.92
C SER A 546 10.95 20.51 -8.22
N GLN A 547 11.28 20.50 -6.92
CA GLN A 547 11.65 21.69 -6.17
C GLN A 547 12.88 21.45 -5.26
N PRO A 548 13.77 22.44 -5.07
CA PRO A 548 14.90 22.37 -4.14
C PRO A 548 14.47 22.57 -2.68
N LEU A 549 15.33 22.19 -1.74
CA LEU A 549 15.10 22.37 -0.30
C LEU A 549 15.74 23.66 0.24
N TYR A 550 15.25 24.11 1.39
CA TYR A 550 15.70 25.35 2.03
C TYR A 550 15.41 25.33 3.54
N TYR A 551 16.07 26.23 4.30
CA TYR A 551 15.90 26.32 5.75
C TYR A 551 14.48 26.80 6.12
N ASN A 552 13.92 26.24 7.20
CA ASN A 552 12.54 26.46 7.68
C ASN A 552 11.42 25.90 6.77
N ALA A 553 11.73 25.07 5.77
CA ALA A 553 10.75 24.18 5.15
C ALA A 553 10.40 22.99 6.07
N LEU A 554 9.24 22.35 5.84
CA LEU A 554 8.95 21.00 6.34
C LEU A 554 9.95 19.98 5.75
N PRO A 555 10.24 18.86 6.45
CA PRO A 555 11.20 17.87 5.98
C PRO A 555 10.76 17.22 4.66
N LEU A 556 11.66 17.13 3.68
CA LEU A 556 11.40 16.29 2.51
C LEU A 556 11.42 14.82 2.94
N MET A 557 10.32 14.12 2.71
CA MET A 557 10.16 12.70 3.01
C MET A 557 10.40 11.87 1.75
N ALA A 558 11.10 10.75 1.89
CA ALA A 558 11.24 9.73 0.87
C ALA A 558 11.33 8.34 1.53
N ASN A 559 10.56 7.37 1.04
CA ASN A 559 10.60 6.00 1.57
C ASN A 559 11.52 5.11 0.74
N LEU A 560 12.35 4.32 1.43
CA LEU A 560 13.29 3.37 0.86
C LEU A 560 12.84 1.95 1.19
N THR A 561 12.59 1.13 0.16
CA THR A 561 12.37 -0.31 0.35
C THR A 561 13.72 -1.01 0.45
N ILE A 562 14.06 -1.50 1.63
CA ILE A 562 15.27 -2.30 1.88
C ILE A 562 14.98 -3.75 1.53
N MET A 563 15.92 -4.38 0.82
CA MET A 563 15.87 -5.75 0.35
C MET A 563 17.05 -6.52 0.97
N ASN A 564 16.79 -7.49 1.84
CA ASN A 564 17.78 -8.29 2.55
C ASN A 564 17.75 -9.76 2.08
N PRO A 565 18.58 -10.13 1.09
CA PRO A 565 18.65 -11.51 0.60
C PRO A 565 19.41 -12.46 1.54
N ALA A 566 20.14 -11.97 2.54
CA ALA A 566 21.06 -12.79 3.35
C ALA A 566 20.35 -13.56 4.47
N SER A 567 19.18 -13.10 4.92
CA SER A 567 18.36 -13.72 5.97
C SER A 567 16.90 -13.29 5.81
N VAL A 568 15.95 -14.11 6.28
CA VAL A 568 14.52 -13.74 6.27
C VAL A 568 14.22 -12.69 7.35
N VAL A 569 14.89 -12.76 8.50
CA VAL A 569 14.94 -11.69 9.50
C VAL A 569 16.32 -11.03 9.45
N GLY A 570 16.37 -9.72 9.20
CA GLY A 570 17.53 -8.87 9.51
C GLY A 570 17.19 -7.91 10.64
N THR A 571 18.10 -7.64 11.58
CA THR A 571 17.84 -6.71 12.70
C THR A 571 18.55 -5.38 12.51
N ILE A 572 17.82 -4.27 12.63
CA ILE A 572 18.36 -2.90 12.58
C ILE A 572 18.63 -2.45 14.02
N LYS A 573 19.86 -2.66 14.50
CA LYS A 573 20.26 -2.41 15.90
C LYS A 573 20.44 -0.93 16.28
N LYS A 574 20.52 -0.04 15.29
CA LYS A 574 20.64 1.41 15.44
C LYS A 574 19.90 2.08 14.27
N PRO A 575 19.31 3.27 14.45
CA PRO A 575 18.84 4.07 13.32
C PRO A 575 19.98 4.29 12.29
N PRO A 576 19.66 4.33 10.98
CA PRO A 576 20.61 4.69 9.93
C PRO A 576 21.37 5.99 10.23
N GLN A 577 22.64 6.04 9.86
CA GLN A 577 23.55 7.13 10.22
C GLN A 577 23.89 8.01 9.01
N TRP A 578 23.77 9.34 9.16
CA TRP A 578 24.19 10.28 8.12
C TRP A 578 25.71 10.40 8.07
N ILE A 579 26.29 10.10 6.90
CA ILE A 579 27.68 10.38 6.56
C ILE A 579 27.68 11.59 5.63
N SER A 580 28.07 12.75 6.17
CA SER A 580 28.24 13.98 5.40
C SER A 580 29.33 13.83 4.33
N GLY A 581 28.99 14.13 3.09
CA GLY A 581 29.94 14.45 2.02
C GLY A 581 30.10 15.97 1.86
N THR A 582 30.42 16.40 0.65
CA THR A 582 30.57 17.82 0.27
C THR A 582 29.28 18.61 0.54
N ASN A 583 29.37 19.68 1.34
CA ASN A 583 28.25 20.52 1.78
C ASN A 583 27.15 19.76 2.57
N GLY A 584 27.36 18.47 2.90
CA GLY A 584 26.40 17.64 3.65
C GLY A 584 26.23 18.06 5.11
N GLU A 585 27.11 18.93 5.62
CA GLU A 585 27.04 19.52 6.94
C GLU A 585 25.88 20.52 7.07
N HIS A 586 25.36 21.02 5.94
CA HIS A 586 24.16 21.85 5.86
C HIS A 586 22.84 21.06 6.02
N LEU A 587 22.88 19.73 5.92
CA LEU A 587 21.70 18.87 6.05
C LEU A 587 21.58 18.26 7.45
N THR A 588 20.36 18.20 7.97
CA THR A 588 19.95 17.25 9.00
C THR A 588 19.18 16.13 8.31
N ILE A 589 19.63 14.89 8.47
CA ILE A 589 18.89 13.71 8.03
C ILE A 589 18.42 12.97 9.27
N SER A 590 17.12 12.70 9.37
CA SER A 590 16.55 11.79 10.36
C SER A 590 15.78 10.67 9.67
N THR A 591 15.49 9.58 10.38
CA THR A 591 14.93 8.37 9.77
C THR A 591 14.00 7.62 10.71
N THR A 592 12.88 7.14 10.18
CA THR A 592 12.09 6.07 10.79
C THR A 592 12.48 4.73 10.15
N ALA A 593 12.74 3.71 10.98
CA ALA A 593 13.09 2.37 10.51
C ALA A 593 12.50 1.33 11.49
N PRO A 594 11.99 0.19 11.00
CA PRO A 594 11.56 -0.90 11.86
C PRO A 594 12.75 -1.55 12.57
N SER A 595 12.53 -2.14 13.73
CA SER A 595 13.57 -2.89 14.44
C SER A 595 14.04 -4.15 13.68
N ALA A 596 13.20 -4.67 12.79
CA ALA A 596 13.48 -5.82 11.95
C ALA A 596 13.07 -5.58 10.49
N ILE A 597 13.89 -6.10 9.58
CA ILE A 597 13.58 -6.32 8.17
C ILE A 597 12.98 -7.72 8.10
N TRP A 598 11.69 -7.82 7.77
CA TRP A 598 10.92 -9.05 7.72
C TRP A 598 9.74 -8.91 6.74
N PRO A 599 9.45 -9.93 5.90
CA PRO A 599 10.26 -11.12 5.60
C PRO A 599 11.17 -10.83 4.41
N HIS A 600 12.48 -10.79 4.61
CA HIS A 600 13.48 -10.23 3.67
C HIS A 600 13.34 -8.74 3.33
N PHE A 601 12.18 -8.11 3.52
CA PHE A 601 11.93 -6.71 3.12
C PHE A 601 11.63 -5.79 4.33
N GLY A 602 11.73 -4.48 4.12
CA GLY A 602 11.37 -3.48 5.12
C GLY A 602 11.38 -2.07 4.52
N SER A 603 10.66 -1.13 5.14
CA SER A 603 10.62 0.28 4.72
C SER A 603 11.44 1.16 5.66
N ILE A 604 12.18 2.12 5.13
CA ILE A 604 12.83 3.19 5.90
C ILE A 604 12.35 4.54 5.37
N GLY A 605 11.68 5.31 6.21
CA GLY A 605 11.33 6.70 5.93
C GLY A 605 12.54 7.59 6.19
N VAL A 606 12.97 8.36 5.20
CA VAL A 606 14.08 9.32 5.29
C VAL A 606 13.52 10.74 5.25
N PHE A 607 13.89 11.54 6.24
CA PHE A 607 13.45 12.92 6.43
C PHE A 607 14.65 13.85 6.26
N ILE A 608 14.56 14.80 5.33
CA ILE A 608 15.67 15.64 4.90
C ILE A 608 15.34 17.11 5.20
N GLU A 609 16.10 17.72 6.10
CA GLU A 609 15.97 19.12 6.50
C GLU A 609 17.25 19.91 6.21
N VAL A 610 17.09 21.21 5.94
CA VAL A 610 18.20 22.16 5.76
C VAL A 610 18.40 22.97 7.04
N LYS A 611 19.63 23.07 7.53
CA LYS A 611 19.99 23.76 8.78
C LYS A 611 20.02 25.29 8.63
N GLU A 612 19.90 25.98 9.76
CA GLU A 612 19.97 27.44 9.85
C GLU A 612 21.27 28.04 9.26
N ASN A 613 22.41 27.33 9.39
CA ASN A 613 23.68 27.78 8.79
C ASN A 613 23.68 27.80 7.26
N ALA A 614 22.64 27.26 6.62
CA ALA A 614 22.43 27.20 5.17
C ALA A 614 21.28 28.10 4.70
N ALA A 615 20.69 28.94 5.56
CA ALA A 615 19.53 29.78 5.22
C ALA A 615 19.74 30.72 4.02
N ALA A 616 20.99 31.07 3.73
CA ALA A 616 21.41 31.88 2.59
C ALA A 616 22.37 31.12 1.63
N PHE A 617 22.42 29.79 1.71
CA PHE A 617 23.27 28.94 0.86
C PHE A 617 22.52 28.55 -0.42
N GLU A 618 23.22 28.57 -1.56
CA GLU A 618 22.75 27.99 -2.82
C GLU A 618 23.78 26.97 -3.32
N GLY A 619 23.34 25.76 -3.65
CA GLY A 619 24.23 24.73 -4.16
C GLY A 619 23.68 23.31 -4.09
N ILE A 620 24.58 22.33 -4.13
CA ILE A 620 24.26 20.91 -4.00
C ILE A 620 25.02 20.36 -2.79
N ALA A 621 24.32 19.61 -1.96
CA ALA A 621 24.86 18.87 -0.83
C ALA A 621 24.84 17.37 -1.12
N HIS A 622 25.92 16.69 -0.74
CA HIS A 622 26.11 15.26 -0.94
C HIS A 622 26.40 14.54 0.36
N GLY A 623 26.10 13.24 0.40
CA GLY A 623 26.54 12.32 1.45
C GLY A 623 25.93 10.94 1.24
N SER A 624 25.95 10.11 2.28
CA SER A 624 25.32 8.79 2.24
C SER A 624 24.68 8.42 3.57
N LEU A 625 23.57 7.70 3.51
CA LEU A 625 22.94 7.07 4.66
C LEU A 625 23.54 5.68 4.88
N ARG A 626 24.14 5.43 6.04
CA ARG A 626 24.72 4.14 6.45
C ARG A 626 23.72 3.33 7.26
N LEU A 627 23.33 2.16 6.76
CA LEU A 627 22.55 1.16 7.45
C LEU A 627 23.43 -0.03 7.83
N GLU A 628 23.31 -0.51 9.07
CA GLU A 628 23.93 -1.75 9.56
C GLU A 628 22.82 -2.80 9.76
N VAL A 629 22.84 -3.88 8.98
CA VAL A 629 21.87 -4.98 9.07
C VAL A 629 22.52 -6.20 9.71
N ASP A 630 22.00 -6.61 10.87
CA ASP A 630 22.48 -7.81 11.56
C ASP A 630 21.71 -9.06 11.06
N ASN A 631 22.42 -9.96 10.41
CA ASN A 631 21.94 -11.21 9.83
C ASN A 631 22.30 -12.41 10.73
N ALA A 632 22.34 -12.20 12.05
CA ALA A 632 22.69 -13.13 13.14
C ALA A 632 24.14 -13.66 13.13
N ASN A 633 24.61 -14.16 11.99
CA ASN A 633 25.96 -14.71 11.82
C ASN A 633 26.98 -13.68 11.30
N HIS A 634 26.49 -12.56 10.75
CA HIS A 634 27.30 -11.45 10.22
C HIS A 634 26.50 -10.15 10.26
N VAL A 635 27.19 -9.01 10.15
CA VAL A 635 26.57 -7.69 9.96
C VAL A 635 26.99 -7.17 8.60
N ASP A 636 26.03 -6.82 7.75
CA ASP A 636 26.27 -6.13 6.49
C ASP A 636 26.12 -4.62 6.65
N GLU A 637 26.91 -3.88 5.88
CA GLU A 637 26.80 -2.42 5.73
C GLU A 637 26.23 -2.09 4.36
N LEU A 638 25.18 -1.26 4.34
CA LEU A 638 24.59 -0.65 3.14
C LEU A 638 24.81 0.87 3.20
N LEU A 639 25.31 1.45 2.11
CA LEU A 639 25.48 2.89 1.92
C LEU A 639 24.56 3.36 0.80
N ILE A 640 23.64 4.27 1.11
CA ILE A 640 22.63 4.80 0.17
C ILE A 640 22.98 6.26 -0.12
N PRO A 641 23.35 6.64 -1.36
CA PRO A 641 23.75 8.01 -1.67
C PRO A 641 22.58 9.00 -1.61
N LEU A 642 22.84 10.20 -1.07
CA LEU A 642 21.94 11.35 -1.11
C LEU A 642 22.62 12.52 -1.85
N THR A 643 21.93 13.09 -2.84
CA THR A 643 22.30 14.32 -3.56
C THR A 643 21.12 15.29 -3.49
N ILE A 644 21.30 16.41 -2.79
CA ILE A 644 20.22 17.34 -2.46
C ILE A 644 20.56 18.75 -2.94
N ARG A 645 19.72 19.32 -3.81
CA ARG A 645 19.79 20.74 -4.19
C ARG A 645 19.22 21.62 -3.07
N ILE A 646 20.00 22.60 -2.62
CA ILE A 646 19.64 23.59 -1.60
C ILE A 646 19.58 24.98 -2.23
N ILE A 647 18.61 25.80 -1.82
CA ILE A 647 18.52 27.23 -2.14
C ILE A 647 18.34 28.07 -0.86
N PRO A 648 18.56 29.41 -0.91
CA PRO A 648 18.17 30.32 0.16
C PRO A 648 16.67 30.25 0.46
N THR A 649 16.28 30.50 1.71
CA THR A 649 14.85 30.50 2.10
C THR A 649 14.04 31.50 1.26
N PRO A 650 13.03 31.06 0.49
CA PRO A 650 12.20 31.92 -0.34
C PRO A 650 11.26 32.78 0.52
N PRO A 651 10.78 33.93 0.01
CA PRO A 651 9.82 34.78 0.72
C PRO A 651 8.50 34.03 0.95
N ALA A 652 7.79 34.37 2.03
CA ALA A 652 6.52 33.74 2.40
C ALA A 652 5.50 33.75 1.23
N SER A 653 5.40 34.85 0.47
CA SER A 653 4.54 34.97 -0.73
C SER A 653 4.90 34.06 -1.92
N LYS A 654 5.90 33.19 -1.78
CA LYS A 654 6.19 32.07 -2.69
C LYS A 654 6.10 30.69 -2.04
N ARG A 655 5.61 30.60 -0.80
CA ARG A 655 5.44 29.34 -0.05
C ARG A 655 3.96 29.04 0.16
N ILE A 656 3.54 27.87 -0.32
CA ILE A 656 2.19 27.33 -0.17
C ILE A 656 2.27 26.15 0.79
N LEU A 657 1.47 26.17 1.84
CA LEU A 657 1.23 25.00 2.69
C LEU A 657 0.01 24.26 2.13
N TRP A 658 0.21 23.06 1.60
CA TRP A 658 -0.86 22.14 1.22
C TRP A 658 -1.30 21.36 2.45
N ASP A 659 -2.59 21.37 2.74
CA ASP A 659 -3.17 20.54 3.79
C ASP A 659 -3.40 19.10 3.28
N GLN A 660 -2.64 18.14 3.80
CA GLN A 660 -2.87 16.71 3.58
C GLN A 660 -3.49 16.03 4.80
N PHE A 661 -3.46 16.70 5.96
CA PHE A 661 -3.87 16.09 7.21
C PHE A 661 -5.39 15.91 7.26
N HIS A 662 -6.13 16.78 6.58
CA HIS A 662 -7.59 16.73 6.53
C HIS A 662 -8.20 15.89 5.39
N ASN A 663 -7.39 15.18 4.60
CA ASN A 663 -7.90 14.16 3.68
C ASN A 663 -8.01 12.77 4.32
N ILE A 664 -8.98 11.93 3.93
CA ILE A 664 -9.20 10.57 4.47
C ILE A 664 -8.40 9.53 3.66
N PRO A 665 -7.51 8.72 4.28
CA PRO A 665 -6.66 7.79 3.54
C PRO A 665 -7.41 6.52 3.09
N TYR A 666 -7.58 6.35 1.77
CA TYR A 666 -8.26 5.19 1.21
C TYR A 666 -7.42 3.90 1.23
N PRO A 667 -8.05 2.71 1.41
CA PRO A 667 -9.48 2.48 1.60
C PRO A 667 -9.87 2.32 3.08
N SER A 668 -9.88 3.40 3.88
CA SER A 668 -10.39 3.31 5.26
C SER A 668 -11.92 3.29 5.35
N ALA A 669 -12.63 3.92 4.40
CA ALA A 669 -14.07 4.17 4.44
C ALA A 669 -14.68 4.30 3.03
N PHE A 670 -16.01 4.33 2.93
CA PHE A 670 -16.69 4.76 1.70
C PHE A 670 -16.90 6.28 1.72
N VAL A 671 -15.99 7.00 1.07
CA VAL A 671 -16.25 8.36 0.59
C VAL A 671 -16.69 8.25 -0.88
N PRO A 672 -17.79 8.89 -1.29
CA PRO A 672 -18.19 8.95 -2.69
C PRO A 672 -17.18 9.66 -3.57
N ARG A 673 -17.19 9.35 -4.87
CA ARG A 673 -16.56 10.22 -5.88
C ARG A 673 -17.16 11.64 -5.83
N ASP A 674 -16.31 12.65 -6.01
CA ASP A 674 -16.65 14.06 -6.23
C ASP A 674 -17.53 14.20 -7.49
N ASN A 675 -17.05 13.80 -8.67
CA ASN A 675 -17.85 13.85 -9.90
C ASN A 675 -19.05 12.86 -9.93
N LEU A 676 -20.24 13.31 -9.53
CA LEU A 676 -21.45 12.48 -9.51
C LEU A 676 -21.97 12.09 -10.91
N GLU A 677 -21.49 12.66 -12.02
CA GLU A 677 -21.88 12.20 -13.36
C GLU A 677 -21.17 10.89 -13.77
N ASN A 678 -20.00 10.56 -13.19
CA ASN A 678 -19.31 9.26 -13.21
C ASN A 678 -19.51 8.41 -14.51
N GLN A 679 -20.21 7.25 -14.53
CA GLN A 679 -20.86 6.46 -13.47
C GLN A 679 -20.19 5.08 -13.28
N HIS A 680 -18.88 4.99 -13.53
CA HIS A 680 -18.11 3.75 -13.63
C HIS A 680 -17.23 3.49 -12.41
N ASP A 681 -16.77 4.55 -11.74
CA ASP A 681 -16.28 4.48 -10.37
C ASP A 681 -17.39 4.90 -9.40
N LEU A 682 -17.27 4.55 -8.12
CA LEU A 682 -18.24 4.88 -7.07
C LEU A 682 -17.64 5.67 -5.90
N MET A 683 -16.35 5.53 -5.67
CA MET A 683 -15.63 6.10 -4.53
C MET A 683 -14.57 7.08 -5.04
N ASP A 684 -14.09 8.02 -4.23
CA ASP A 684 -12.66 8.36 -4.40
C ASP A 684 -11.80 7.25 -3.79
N VAL A 685 -10.67 7.02 -4.42
CA VAL A 685 -9.59 6.12 -4.02
C VAL A 685 -8.21 6.68 -4.38
N ALA A 686 -8.11 7.89 -4.94
CA ALA A 686 -6.86 8.51 -5.34
C ALA A 686 -6.09 9.12 -4.15
N GLY A 687 -6.78 9.42 -3.05
CA GLY A 687 -6.17 9.80 -1.76
C GLY A 687 -5.51 11.17 -1.75
N ASP A 688 -6.00 12.05 -2.63
CA ASP A 688 -5.94 13.51 -2.53
C ASP A 688 -4.57 14.11 -2.27
N HIS A 689 -3.56 13.46 -2.86
CA HIS A 689 -2.18 13.86 -2.71
C HIS A 689 -1.73 14.71 -3.89
N PRO A 690 -0.91 15.76 -3.67
CA PRO A 690 -0.19 16.48 -4.73
C PRO A 690 0.70 15.62 -5.63
N HIS A 691 0.78 14.32 -5.39
CA HIS A 691 1.53 13.36 -6.20
C HIS A 691 0.67 12.19 -6.73
N THR A 692 -0.64 12.15 -6.43
CA THR A 692 -1.60 11.18 -6.98
C THR A 692 -2.56 11.85 -7.96
N ASN A 693 -3.83 12.08 -7.62
CA ASN A 693 -4.78 12.78 -8.48
C ASN A 693 -4.37 14.23 -8.77
N TYR A 694 -3.87 14.96 -7.78
CA TYR A 694 -3.43 16.36 -7.92
C TYR A 694 -2.02 16.52 -8.51
N HIS A 695 -1.44 15.48 -9.12
CA HIS A 695 -0.07 15.53 -9.65
C HIS A 695 0.18 16.63 -10.70
N GLN A 696 -0.84 17.03 -11.46
CA GLN A 696 -0.74 18.11 -12.45
C GLN A 696 -0.84 19.50 -11.81
N LEU A 697 -1.58 19.63 -10.70
CA LEU A 697 -1.62 20.84 -9.89
C LEU A 697 -0.26 21.11 -9.25
N TRP A 698 0.40 20.09 -8.69
CA TRP A 698 1.78 20.21 -8.20
C TRP A 698 2.74 20.72 -9.27
N ASN A 699 2.68 20.16 -10.48
CA ASN A 699 3.50 20.59 -11.61
C ASN A 699 3.17 22.03 -12.05
N PHE A 700 1.91 22.46 -12.00
CA PHE A 700 1.52 23.84 -12.24
C PHE A 700 2.08 24.79 -11.18
N LEU A 701 1.85 24.53 -9.88
CA LEU A 701 2.32 25.40 -8.79
C LEU A 701 3.84 25.57 -8.78
N THR A 702 4.58 24.48 -8.98
CA THR A 702 6.04 24.51 -9.09
C THR A 702 6.51 25.24 -10.36
N SER A 703 5.80 25.13 -11.50
CA SER A 703 6.11 25.91 -12.71
C SER A 703 5.87 27.42 -12.57
N GLU A 704 4.89 27.84 -11.77
CA GLU A 704 4.66 29.26 -11.38
C GLU A 704 5.69 29.76 -10.34
N GLY A 705 6.66 28.92 -9.98
CA GLY A 705 7.74 29.23 -9.03
C GLY A 705 7.26 29.36 -7.59
N PHE A 706 6.21 28.63 -7.19
CA PHE A 706 5.87 28.42 -5.79
C PHE A 706 6.57 27.18 -5.25
N PHE A 707 6.87 27.22 -3.96
CA PHE A 707 7.36 26.09 -3.18
C PHE A 707 6.19 25.53 -2.38
N VAL A 708 5.83 24.28 -2.66
CA VAL A 708 4.67 23.62 -2.04
C VAL A 708 5.16 22.68 -0.95
N GLU A 709 4.74 22.92 0.28
CA GLU A 709 5.04 22.07 1.43
C GLU A 709 3.78 21.31 1.85
N ILE A 710 3.89 19.99 1.94
CA ILE A 710 2.76 19.11 2.25
C ILE A 710 2.72 18.91 3.77
N LEU A 711 1.56 19.19 4.38
CA LEU A 711 1.35 19.14 5.83
C LEU A 711 0.66 17.82 6.25
N PRO A 712 1.34 16.91 6.96
CA PRO A 712 0.77 15.61 7.36
C PRO A 712 0.38 15.56 8.85
N PHE A 713 0.13 16.71 9.49
CA PHE A 713 -0.22 16.85 10.91
C PHE A 713 -0.97 18.16 11.17
N GLU A 714 -1.50 18.33 12.38
CA GLU A 714 -2.32 19.49 12.77
C GLU A 714 -1.63 20.87 12.64
N TYR A 715 -2.36 21.89 12.17
CA TYR A 715 -1.87 23.29 12.03
C TYR A 715 -1.24 23.82 13.32
N SER A 716 -1.73 23.39 14.48
CA SER A 716 -1.29 23.85 15.81
C SER A 716 0.20 23.59 16.10
N CYS A 717 0.83 22.65 15.38
CA CYS A 717 2.26 22.34 15.50
C CYS A 717 3.18 23.30 14.70
N LEU A 718 2.64 24.24 13.92
CA LEU A 718 3.39 25.00 12.91
C LEU A 718 3.23 26.53 13.05
N ASP A 719 4.33 27.24 12.81
CA ASP A 719 4.33 28.70 12.62
C ASP A 719 3.85 29.02 11.20
N LEU A 720 2.54 29.25 11.07
CA LEU A 720 1.89 29.55 9.79
C LEU A 720 2.34 30.89 9.17
N GLY A 721 2.87 31.83 9.96
CA GLY A 721 3.39 33.12 9.48
C GLY A 721 4.59 33.01 8.53
N LYS A 722 5.12 31.80 8.37
CA LYS A 722 6.17 31.43 7.41
C LYS A 722 5.68 31.25 5.96
N TYR A 723 4.37 31.20 5.75
CA TYR A 723 3.72 30.87 4.48
C TYR A 723 2.88 32.04 3.96
N GLY A 724 2.77 32.17 2.65
CA GLY A 724 1.93 33.19 2.01
C GLY A 724 0.50 32.71 1.82
N VAL A 725 0.32 31.40 1.62
CA VAL A 725 -0.96 30.73 1.43
C VAL A 725 -0.98 29.41 2.20
N VAL A 726 -2.06 29.16 2.93
CA VAL A 726 -2.54 27.79 3.24
C VAL A 726 -3.58 27.42 2.18
N MET A 727 -3.43 26.25 1.58
CA MET A 727 -4.30 25.73 0.53
C MET A 727 -4.95 24.43 1.01
N VAL A 728 -6.26 24.47 1.18
CA VAL A 728 -7.12 23.36 1.58
C VAL A 728 -7.88 22.90 0.34
N VAL A 729 -7.75 21.63 -0.02
CA VAL A 729 -8.43 21.03 -1.17
C VAL A 729 -9.06 19.71 -0.73
N ASP A 730 -10.35 19.60 -1.00
CA ASP A 730 -11.22 18.46 -0.71
C ASP A 730 -11.06 17.79 0.68
N PRO A 731 -11.22 18.54 1.79
CA PRO A 731 -11.07 17.98 3.13
C PRO A 731 -12.33 17.20 3.55
N GLU A 732 -12.19 15.90 3.83
CA GLU A 732 -13.29 15.08 4.36
C GLU A 732 -13.25 14.91 5.89
N GLU A 733 -12.14 15.29 6.53
CA GLU A 733 -11.89 15.21 7.97
C GLU A 733 -12.46 16.42 8.75
N GLU A 734 -12.57 16.30 10.08
CA GLU A 734 -12.90 17.40 11.00
C GLU A 734 -11.65 18.17 11.43
N PHE A 735 -11.73 19.47 11.70
CA PHE A 735 -10.59 20.27 12.21
C PHE A 735 -10.55 20.28 13.76
N PHE A 736 -9.37 20.26 14.39
CA PHE A 736 -9.29 20.52 15.84
C PHE A 736 -9.57 22.01 16.14
N ARG A 737 -10.25 22.29 17.26
CA ARG A 737 -10.54 23.67 17.69
C ARG A 737 -9.29 24.56 17.83
N ASP A 738 -8.18 23.99 18.28
CA ASP A 738 -6.92 24.72 18.47
C ASP A 738 -6.25 25.05 17.12
N GLU A 739 -6.51 24.26 16.07
CA GLU A 739 -6.09 24.53 14.69
C GLU A 739 -6.93 25.63 14.03
N ILE A 740 -8.26 25.58 14.20
CA ILE A 740 -9.19 26.62 13.72
C ILE A 740 -8.72 27.99 14.24
N VAL A 741 -8.42 28.08 15.54
CA VAL A 741 -7.88 29.31 16.16
C VAL A 741 -6.51 29.69 15.61
N ALA A 742 -5.61 28.72 15.38
CA ALA A 742 -4.28 29.00 14.83
C ALA A 742 -4.34 29.56 13.39
N LEU A 743 -5.13 28.94 12.51
CA LEU A 743 -5.32 29.41 11.13
C LEU A 743 -6.02 30.78 11.10
N GLN A 744 -7.10 30.95 11.86
CA GLN A 744 -7.81 32.24 11.94
C GLN A 744 -6.90 33.36 12.46
N ALA A 745 -6.04 33.09 13.45
CA ALA A 745 -5.06 34.07 13.94
C ALA A 745 -3.98 34.40 12.89
N ALA A 746 -3.47 33.39 12.18
CA ALA A 746 -2.51 33.59 11.10
C ALA A 746 -3.08 34.45 9.96
N VAL A 747 -4.33 34.18 9.56
CA VAL A 747 -5.03 34.93 8.51
C VAL A 747 -5.40 36.35 8.97
N LYS A 748 -5.79 36.56 10.24
CA LYS A 748 -6.18 37.89 10.75
C LYS A 748 -5.00 38.80 11.10
N TYR A 749 -3.84 38.24 11.46
CA TYR A 749 -2.73 39.00 12.07
C TYR A 749 -1.34 38.74 11.50
N SER A 750 -1.14 37.76 10.61
CA SER A 750 0.19 37.38 10.07
C SER A 750 0.30 37.48 8.54
N ASN A 751 -0.67 38.09 7.85
CA ASN A 751 -0.76 38.20 6.39
C ASN A 751 -0.66 36.84 5.65
N VAL A 752 -1.15 35.77 6.29
CA VAL A 752 -1.29 34.45 5.67
C VAL A 752 -2.63 34.42 4.93
N SER A 753 -2.63 34.10 3.65
CA SER A 753 -3.86 33.93 2.88
C SER A 753 -4.39 32.49 2.97
N LEU A 754 -5.68 32.31 2.71
CA LEU A 754 -6.36 31.01 2.71
C LEU A 754 -6.99 30.78 1.33
N ILE A 755 -6.73 29.63 0.72
CA ILE A 755 -7.42 29.13 -0.46
C ILE A 755 -8.16 27.86 -0.06
N VAL A 756 -9.48 27.82 -0.30
CA VAL A 756 -10.32 26.62 -0.13
C VAL A 756 -10.91 26.22 -1.47
N PHE A 757 -10.60 25.02 -1.92
CA PHE A 757 -11.37 24.29 -2.92
C PHE A 757 -12.13 23.19 -2.18
N ALA A 758 -13.44 23.39 -2.01
CA ALA A 758 -14.35 22.38 -1.51
C ALA A 758 -15.02 21.67 -2.70
N ASP A 759 -15.77 20.61 -2.42
CA ASP A 759 -16.62 19.90 -3.37
C ASP A 759 -18.05 19.72 -2.81
N TRP A 760 -18.86 18.78 -3.32
CA TRP A 760 -20.27 18.70 -2.91
C TRP A 760 -20.51 18.16 -1.50
N TYR A 761 -21.61 18.64 -0.91
CA TYR A 761 -22.27 18.03 0.24
C TYR A 761 -23.80 18.17 0.14
N ASP A 762 -24.52 17.05 0.22
CA ASP A 762 -25.98 17.01 0.37
C ASP A 762 -26.38 15.77 1.16
N ASN A 763 -26.89 15.98 2.37
CA ASN A 763 -27.25 14.88 3.28
C ASN A 763 -28.18 13.83 2.65
N ARG A 764 -29.10 14.25 1.78
CA ARG A 764 -30.10 13.38 1.14
C ARG A 764 -29.46 12.54 0.03
N MET A 765 -28.42 13.08 -0.62
CA MET A 765 -27.59 12.33 -1.55
C MET A 765 -26.78 11.26 -0.78
N LEU A 766 -26.21 11.59 0.38
CA LEU A 766 -25.51 10.62 1.25
C LEU A 766 -26.41 9.47 1.68
N ASP A 767 -27.62 9.77 2.17
CA ASP A 767 -28.60 8.77 2.57
C ASP A 767 -29.10 7.89 1.39
N SER A 768 -28.81 8.27 0.13
CA SER A 768 -29.10 7.48 -1.07
C SER A 768 -27.92 6.63 -1.58
N LEU A 769 -26.69 6.90 -1.10
CA LEU A 769 -25.46 6.24 -1.54
C LEU A 769 -25.11 5.07 -0.63
N GLU A 770 -25.52 3.87 -1.06
CA GLU A 770 -25.14 2.59 -0.47
C GLU A 770 -24.23 1.79 -1.41
N LEU A 771 -23.15 1.23 -0.87
CA LEU A 771 -22.34 0.21 -1.52
C LEU A 771 -22.49 -1.11 -0.77
N PHE A 772 -22.92 -2.17 -1.46
CA PHE A 772 -22.95 -3.52 -0.86
C PHE A 772 -21.65 -4.25 -1.17
N ASP A 773 -20.79 -4.40 -0.17
CA ASP A 773 -19.57 -5.20 -0.29
C ASP A 773 -19.92 -6.69 -0.22
N THR A 774 -19.70 -7.39 -1.33
CA THR A 774 -19.93 -8.83 -1.45
C THR A 774 -18.91 -9.67 -0.67
N SER A 775 -17.82 -9.08 -0.17
CA SER A 775 -16.72 -9.75 0.52
C SER A 775 -17.01 -9.90 2.02
N THR A 776 -17.36 -8.79 2.69
CA THR A 776 -17.83 -8.78 4.08
C THR A 776 -19.33 -9.09 4.22
N LEU A 777 -20.10 -9.04 3.12
CA LEU A 777 -21.56 -9.12 3.09
C LEU A 777 -22.25 -7.99 3.88
N SER A 778 -21.59 -6.81 3.94
CA SER A 778 -22.10 -5.63 4.64
C SER A 778 -22.51 -4.51 3.67
N LYS A 779 -23.39 -3.62 4.15
CA LYS A 779 -23.64 -2.33 3.49
C LYS A 779 -22.69 -1.29 4.05
N TRP A 780 -22.01 -0.59 3.15
CA TRP A 780 -21.27 0.63 3.40
C TRP A 780 -22.16 1.80 3.00
N HIS A 781 -22.15 2.85 3.80
CA HIS A 781 -22.87 4.11 3.54
C HIS A 781 -21.83 5.22 3.38
N ALA A 782 -22.13 6.20 2.53
CA ALA A 782 -21.27 7.37 2.37
C ALA A 782 -21.05 8.08 3.71
N ILE A 783 -19.79 8.25 4.14
CA ILE A 783 -19.47 8.87 5.44
C ILE A 783 -19.48 10.40 5.41
N THR A 784 -19.34 10.99 4.23
CA THR A 784 -19.33 12.43 3.90
C THR A 784 -19.67 12.61 2.41
N GLY A 785 -19.72 13.85 1.92
CA GLY A 785 -19.79 14.18 0.48
C GLY A 785 -18.47 13.94 -0.24
N GLY A 786 -18.15 14.75 -1.26
CA GLY A 786 -16.75 14.94 -1.65
C GLY A 786 -16.03 15.61 -0.49
N SER A 787 -16.38 16.87 -0.19
CA SER A 787 -15.89 17.59 0.98
C SER A 787 -16.80 17.48 2.21
N ASN A 788 -16.19 17.56 3.40
CA ASN A 788 -16.86 17.83 4.68
C ASN A 788 -17.19 19.32 4.82
N ILE A 789 -18.19 19.77 4.06
CA ILE A 789 -18.73 21.13 4.10
C ILE A 789 -19.11 21.60 5.53
N PRO A 790 -19.70 20.77 6.43
CA PRO A 790 -19.91 21.16 7.82
C PRO A 790 -18.64 21.59 8.56
N ALA A 791 -17.53 20.84 8.44
CA ALA A 791 -16.26 21.18 9.09
C ALA A 791 -15.62 22.44 8.47
N LEU A 792 -15.68 22.59 7.14
CA LEU A 792 -15.26 23.81 6.45
C LEU A 792 -16.06 25.05 6.88
N ASN A 793 -17.37 24.89 7.15
CA ASN A 793 -18.20 25.97 7.66
C ASN A 793 -17.85 26.36 9.11
N GLU A 794 -17.40 25.43 9.97
CA GLU A 794 -16.86 25.79 11.31
C GLU A 794 -15.52 26.54 11.17
N LEU A 795 -14.63 26.11 10.27
CA LEU A 795 -13.35 26.77 9.98
C LEU A 795 -13.52 28.22 9.49
N LEU A 796 -14.51 28.45 8.62
CA LEU A 796 -14.78 29.74 7.94
C LEU A 796 -15.76 30.67 8.69
N GLN A 797 -16.46 30.18 9.72
CA GLN A 797 -17.49 30.92 10.46
C GLN A 797 -17.03 32.32 10.90
N ASP A 798 -15.81 32.40 11.44
CA ASP A 798 -15.22 33.63 12.02
C ASP A 798 -14.83 34.69 10.95
N PHE A 799 -15.15 34.43 9.67
CA PHE A 799 -15.03 35.34 8.53
C PHE A 799 -16.37 35.62 7.82
N HIS A 800 -17.50 35.12 8.34
CA HIS A 800 -18.84 35.24 7.73
C HIS A 800 -18.96 34.61 6.33
N ILE A 801 -18.19 33.56 6.05
CA ILE A 801 -18.24 32.79 4.80
C ILE A 801 -18.88 31.43 5.10
N ALA A 802 -19.83 30.99 4.27
CA ALA A 802 -20.42 29.65 4.37
C ALA A 802 -20.84 29.07 3.01
N PHE A 803 -20.70 27.75 2.87
CA PHE A 803 -21.26 26.93 1.79
C PHE A 803 -22.62 26.32 2.18
N GLY A 804 -23.44 25.96 1.19
CA GLY A 804 -24.77 25.35 1.38
C GLY A 804 -24.84 23.83 1.16
N ASP A 805 -25.96 23.25 1.58
CA ASP A 805 -26.33 21.84 1.43
C ASP A 805 -27.05 21.58 0.09
N GLY A 806 -26.29 21.47 -1.00
CA GLY A 806 -26.88 21.10 -2.29
C GLY A 806 -25.88 21.16 -3.44
N ILE A 807 -26.11 20.29 -4.43
CA ILE A 807 -25.15 20.00 -5.49
C ILE A 807 -25.57 20.71 -6.78
N VAL A 808 -24.66 21.47 -7.38
CA VAL A 808 -24.91 22.19 -8.64
C VAL A 808 -23.89 21.81 -9.72
N TYR A 809 -24.38 21.71 -10.97
CA TYR A 809 -23.61 21.33 -12.16
C TYR A 809 -23.69 22.43 -13.23
N SER A 810 -22.58 22.74 -13.91
CA SER A 810 -22.59 23.59 -15.11
C SER A 810 -21.48 23.18 -16.09
N SER A 811 -21.84 22.79 -17.31
CA SER A 811 -20.95 22.10 -18.26
C SER A 811 -19.78 22.93 -18.82
N SER A 812 -19.77 24.26 -18.58
CA SER A 812 -18.74 25.19 -19.05
C SER A 812 -18.89 26.55 -18.37
N ILE A 813 -17.99 26.87 -17.43
CA ILE A 813 -17.96 28.15 -16.72
C ILE A 813 -16.73 28.98 -17.10
N SER A 814 -16.83 30.29 -16.90
CA SER A 814 -15.71 31.24 -16.91
C SER A 814 -16.04 32.40 -15.99
N LEU A 815 -15.26 32.58 -14.93
CA LEU A 815 -15.55 33.49 -13.82
C LEU A 815 -14.62 34.70 -13.73
N MET A 816 -13.48 34.64 -14.42
CA MET A 816 -12.39 35.60 -14.33
C MET A 816 -11.77 35.79 -15.71
N ASP A 817 -11.46 37.03 -16.12
CA ASP A 817 -10.77 37.31 -17.38
C ASP A 817 -9.26 37.09 -17.23
N SER A 818 -8.85 35.82 -17.11
CA SER A 818 -7.45 35.41 -16.93
C SER A 818 -6.65 35.33 -18.25
N GLY A 819 -7.32 35.52 -19.39
CA GLY A 819 -6.72 35.59 -20.72
C GLY A 819 -7.27 34.52 -21.69
N ASN A 820 -6.38 33.73 -22.29
CA ASN A 820 -6.74 32.69 -23.27
C ASN A 820 -7.22 31.37 -22.64
N ASP A 821 -7.59 31.36 -21.36
CA ASP A 821 -7.90 30.11 -20.66
C ASP A 821 -9.21 29.48 -21.16
N PRO A 822 -9.25 28.17 -21.39
CA PRO A 822 -10.45 27.48 -21.85
C PRO A 822 -11.49 27.41 -20.73
N SER A 823 -12.78 27.47 -21.10
CA SER A 823 -13.85 27.21 -20.12
C SER A 823 -13.82 25.76 -19.65
N PHE A 824 -13.93 25.58 -18.34
CA PHE A 824 -13.91 24.29 -17.65
C PHE A 824 -15.30 23.99 -17.06
N PRO A 825 -15.67 22.71 -16.89
CA PRO A 825 -16.93 22.36 -16.24
C PRO A 825 -16.87 22.68 -14.74
N TYR A 826 -18.02 23.03 -14.17
CA TYR A 826 -18.35 22.87 -12.77
C TYR A 826 -19.12 21.54 -12.68
N TRP A 827 -18.54 20.51 -12.07
CA TRP A 827 -19.08 19.16 -12.08
C TRP A 827 -20.17 18.98 -11.02
N SER A 828 -19.77 18.72 -9.78
CA SER A 828 -20.66 18.39 -8.69
C SER A 828 -20.20 19.19 -7.49
N GLY A 829 -20.41 20.50 -7.54
CA GLY A 829 -19.91 21.40 -6.51
C GLY A 829 -20.99 21.91 -5.57
N SER A 830 -20.59 22.34 -4.39
CA SER A 830 -21.39 23.17 -3.48
C SER A 830 -21.45 24.62 -3.97
N TYR A 831 -22.27 25.46 -3.32
CA TYR A 831 -22.41 26.89 -3.62
C TYR A 831 -22.41 27.71 -2.32
N LEU A 832 -22.24 29.03 -2.41
CA LEU A 832 -22.12 29.91 -1.24
C LEU A 832 -23.49 30.38 -0.72
N THR A 833 -23.66 30.36 0.60
CA THR A 833 -24.89 30.78 1.31
C THR A 833 -24.71 32.06 2.12
N ASN A 834 -23.50 32.32 2.62
CA ASN A 834 -23.12 33.58 3.28
C ASN A 834 -21.78 34.12 2.74
N PHE A 835 -21.66 35.44 2.55
CA PHE A 835 -20.39 36.08 2.20
C PHE A 835 -20.31 37.55 2.70
N PRO A 836 -19.15 37.99 3.25
CA PRO A 836 -19.01 39.29 3.92
C PRO A 836 -19.03 40.51 2.98
N VAL A 837 -19.49 41.64 3.54
CA VAL A 837 -19.47 42.98 2.90
C VAL A 837 -18.08 43.33 2.38
N GLY A 838 -18.02 43.94 1.19
CA GLY A 838 -16.79 44.48 0.59
C GLY A 838 -15.95 43.47 -0.18
N GLY A 839 -16.20 42.16 0.02
CA GLY A 839 -15.69 41.06 -0.79
C GLY A 839 -16.34 40.98 -2.18
N TYR A 840 -15.99 39.95 -2.93
CA TYR A 840 -16.39 39.75 -4.31
C TYR A 840 -16.94 38.33 -4.54
N LEU A 841 -18.03 38.20 -5.30
CA LEU A 841 -18.64 36.93 -5.67
C LEU A 841 -18.64 36.69 -7.19
N GLY A 842 -18.33 35.47 -7.60
CA GLY A 842 -18.46 34.98 -8.98
C GLY A 842 -19.66 34.05 -9.13
N TYR A 843 -20.45 34.26 -10.18
CA TYR A 843 -21.76 33.65 -10.36
C TYR A 843 -21.86 32.80 -11.64
N ILE A 844 -22.64 31.71 -11.59
CA ILE A 844 -22.89 30.82 -12.73
C ILE A 844 -24.39 30.53 -12.91
N ASP A 845 -24.82 30.29 -14.15
CA ASP A 845 -26.05 29.53 -14.42
C ASP A 845 -25.72 28.03 -14.28
N ALA A 846 -26.55 27.28 -13.55
CA ALA A 846 -26.27 25.89 -13.19
C ALA A 846 -27.56 25.02 -13.15
N VAL A 847 -27.40 23.70 -13.06
CA VAL A 847 -28.47 22.72 -12.86
C VAL A 847 -28.44 22.24 -11.41
N ASP A 848 -29.61 22.19 -10.77
CA ASP A 848 -29.84 21.57 -9.46
C ASP A 848 -29.64 20.05 -9.58
N GLN A 849 -28.41 19.58 -9.32
CA GLN A 849 -28.02 18.18 -9.49
C GLN A 849 -28.60 17.29 -8.37
N SER A 850 -28.79 17.85 -7.17
CA SER A 850 -29.57 17.22 -6.10
C SER A 850 -30.98 16.86 -6.57
N ALA A 851 -31.73 17.83 -7.13
CA ALA A 851 -33.09 17.59 -7.63
C ALA A 851 -33.12 16.68 -8.87
N LYS A 852 -32.11 16.77 -9.75
CA LYS A 852 -31.92 15.84 -10.90
C LYS A 852 -31.75 14.39 -10.42
N ASN A 853 -30.87 14.14 -9.45
CA ASN A 853 -30.51 12.80 -9.00
C ASN A 853 -31.57 12.17 -8.08
N LEU A 854 -32.10 12.93 -7.12
CA LEU A 854 -33.04 12.43 -6.10
C LEU A 854 -34.49 12.37 -6.61
N ASN A 855 -34.93 13.38 -7.38
CA ASN A 855 -36.33 13.56 -7.79
C ASN A 855 -36.57 13.41 -9.30
N GLY A 856 -35.51 13.26 -10.11
CA GLY A 856 -35.61 13.22 -11.57
C GLY A 856 -35.99 14.55 -12.21
N SER A 857 -35.88 15.68 -11.49
CA SER A 857 -36.36 16.99 -11.95
C SER A 857 -35.22 17.91 -12.37
N GLU A 858 -35.12 18.20 -13.66
CA GLU A 858 -34.14 19.16 -14.20
C GLU A 858 -34.59 20.61 -13.92
N LYS A 859 -34.14 21.19 -12.81
CA LYS A 859 -34.30 22.62 -12.47
C LYS A 859 -33.01 23.37 -12.81
N THR A 860 -33.09 24.38 -13.67
CA THR A 860 -32.00 25.35 -13.86
C THR A 860 -32.08 26.42 -12.79
N LEU A 861 -30.96 26.67 -12.12
CA LEU A 861 -30.72 27.80 -11.22
C LEU A 861 -29.96 28.88 -11.99
N LYS A 862 -30.25 30.15 -11.68
CA LYS A 862 -29.56 31.30 -12.26
C LYS A 862 -28.78 32.05 -11.18
N ASP A 863 -27.71 32.72 -11.60
CA ASP A 863 -26.91 33.60 -10.75
C ASP A 863 -26.50 32.92 -9.41
N VAL A 864 -26.00 31.68 -9.49
CA VAL A 864 -25.56 30.88 -8.35
C VAL A 864 -24.13 31.27 -7.96
N PRO A 865 -23.86 31.73 -6.72
CA PRO A 865 -22.52 32.11 -6.29
C PRO A 865 -21.67 30.87 -5.97
N VAL A 866 -20.53 30.73 -6.65
CA VAL A 866 -19.64 29.56 -6.52
C VAL A 866 -18.17 29.92 -6.26
N LEU A 867 -17.80 31.19 -6.45
CA LEU A 867 -16.46 31.73 -6.17
C LEU A 867 -16.61 32.94 -5.24
N GLY A 868 -15.79 33.01 -4.20
CA GLY A 868 -15.72 34.16 -3.30
C GLY A 868 -14.28 34.62 -3.07
N LEU A 869 -14.01 35.92 -3.20
CA LEU A 869 -12.73 36.55 -2.86
C LEU A 869 -12.93 37.63 -1.78
N TYR A 870 -12.18 37.56 -0.69
CA TYR A 870 -12.28 38.46 0.46
C TYR A 870 -10.90 38.94 0.94
N GLU A 871 -10.81 40.21 1.33
CA GLU A 871 -9.62 40.80 1.93
C GLU A 871 -9.94 41.13 3.39
N VAL A 872 -9.20 40.54 4.34
CA VAL A 872 -9.53 40.64 5.76
C VAL A 872 -9.18 42.06 6.25
N PRO A 873 -10.12 42.82 6.87
CA PRO A 873 -9.94 44.23 7.20
C PRO A 873 -9.05 44.43 8.45
N SER A 874 -7.76 44.11 8.31
CA SER A 874 -6.72 44.17 9.32
C SER A 874 -5.41 44.68 8.69
N THR A 875 -4.58 45.41 9.45
CA THR A 875 -3.27 45.90 8.98
C THR A 875 -2.32 44.77 8.56
N TYR A 876 -2.54 43.56 9.09
CA TYR A 876 -1.83 42.34 8.73
C TYR A 876 -2.83 41.23 8.32
N GLY A 877 -3.95 41.63 7.72
CA GLY A 877 -4.95 40.71 7.19
C GLY A 877 -4.45 40.03 5.91
N GLY A 878 -4.55 38.72 5.87
CA GLY A 878 -4.45 37.94 4.64
C GLY A 878 -5.71 38.07 3.78
N ARG A 879 -5.73 37.31 2.68
CA ARG A 879 -6.86 37.26 1.75
C ARG A 879 -7.40 35.84 1.66
N ILE A 880 -8.72 35.71 1.57
CA ILE A 880 -9.42 34.43 1.52
C ILE A 880 -10.01 34.26 0.13
N ALA A 881 -9.79 33.10 -0.47
CA ALA A 881 -10.46 32.67 -1.69
C ALA A 881 -11.16 31.33 -1.43
N VAL A 882 -12.43 31.24 -1.81
CA VAL A 882 -13.25 30.02 -1.67
C VAL A 882 -13.89 29.67 -3.00
N PHE A 883 -13.86 28.39 -3.34
CA PHE A 883 -14.48 27.81 -4.54
C PHE A 883 -15.08 26.45 -4.19
N GLY A 884 -16.23 26.10 -4.77
CA GLY A 884 -17.04 24.95 -4.35
C GLY A 884 -16.96 23.69 -5.21
N ASP A 885 -15.96 23.58 -6.10
CA ASP A 885 -15.66 22.40 -6.93
C ASP A 885 -14.14 22.12 -6.89
N SER A 886 -13.74 20.93 -6.44
CA SER A 886 -12.34 20.47 -6.43
C SER A 886 -11.97 19.73 -7.72
N SER A 887 -12.96 19.12 -8.38
CA SER A 887 -12.86 18.36 -9.62
C SER A 887 -12.16 19.13 -10.77
N CYS A 888 -12.10 20.46 -10.75
CA CYS A 888 -11.32 21.26 -11.73
C CYS A 888 -9.78 21.27 -11.49
N LEU A 889 -9.32 20.74 -10.35
CA LEU A 889 -7.92 20.54 -9.98
C LEU A 889 -7.50 19.07 -10.04
N ASP A 890 -8.42 18.15 -9.72
CA ASP A 890 -8.24 16.70 -9.81
C ASP A 890 -8.08 16.27 -11.28
N SER A 891 -7.07 15.43 -11.58
CA SER A 891 -6.81 14.93 -12.94
C SER A 891 -7.34 13.51 -13.23
N SER A 892 -8.02 12.90 -12.26
CA SER A 892 -8.63 11.58 -12.31
C SER A 892 -10.10 11.60 -12.79
N VAL A 893 -10.91 12.56 -12.33
CA VAL A 893 -12.36 12.66 -12.61
C VAL A 893 -12.73 13.08 -14.04
N HIS A 894 -11.74 13.23 -14.92
CA HIS A 894 -11.91 13.71 -16.29
C HIS A 894 -11.87 12.54 -17.30
N PRO A 895 -12.77 12.53 -18.31
CA PRO A 895 -12.73 11.53 -19.37
C PRO A 895 -11.37 11.41 -20.07
N SER A 896 -10.97 10.16 -20.34
CA SER A 896 -9.60 9.77 -20.73
C SER A 896 -8.96 10.69 -21.77
N GLY A 897 -7.82 11.27 -21.42
CA GLY A 897 -7.00 12.12 -22.29
C GLY A 897 -7.42 13.59 -22.41
N LYS A 898 -8.42 14.08 -21.63
CA LYS A 898 -8.86 15.49 -21.67
C LYS A 898 -9.18 16.10 -20.30
N PHE A 899 -8.16 16.20 -19.44
CA PHE A 899 -8.20 17.02 -18.23
C PHE A 899 -8.54 18.48 -18.58
N ARG A 900 -9.66 18.99 -18.05
CA ARG A 900 -10.11 20.38 -18.20
C ARG A 900 -9.88 21.13 -16.89
N ASN A 901 -8.64 21.58 -16.70
CA ASN A 901 -8.24 22.25 -15.47
C ASN A 901 -8.77 23.68 -15.36
N CYS A 902 -8.78 24.20 -14.13
CA CYS A 902 -9.03 25.60 -13.80
C CYS A 902 -7.76 26.39 -13.44
N PHE A 903 -6.58 25.99 -13.93
CA PHE A 903 -5.30 26.57 -13.49
C PHE A 903 -5.14 28.07 -13.84
N GLY A 904 -5.81 28.57 -14.89
CA GLY A 904 -5.89 30.01 -15.17
C GLY A 904 -6.66 30.82 -14.11
N MET A 905 -7.76 30.25 -13.60
CA MET A 905 -8.49 30.77 -12.45
C MET A 905 -7.60 30.75 -11.20
N LEU A 906 -6.94 29.61 -10.93
CA LEU A 906 -6.03 29.46 -9.80
C LEU A 906 -4.83 30.43 -9.87
N ARG A 907 -4.23 30.67 -11.05
CA ARG A 907 -3.18 31.69 -11.26
C ARG A 907 -3.66 33.08 -10.84
N THR A 908 -4.93 33.39 -11.11
CA THR A 908 -5.55 34.67 -10.77
C THR A 908 -5.87 34.76 -9.27
N ILE A 909 -6.36 33.68 -8.67
CA ILE A 909 -6.52 33.55 -7.21
C ILE A 909 -5.18 33.71 -6.49
N LEU A 910 -4.11 33.07 -6.98
CA LEU A 910 -2.75 33.16 -6.41
C LEU A 910 -2.16 34.58 -6.47
N ARG A 911 -2.46 35.36 -7.52
CA ARG A 911 -2.08 36.78 -7.61
C ARG A 911 -2.88 37.67 -6.65
N PHE A 912 -4.15 37.35 -6.41
CA PHE A 912 -4.92 38.02 -5.37
C PHE A 912 -4.35 37.69 -3.97
N THR A 913 -4.20 36.41 -3.63
CA THR A 913 -3.79 35.95 -2.30
C THR A 913 -2.33 36.20 -1.94
N ASN A 914 -1.41 36.28 -2.92
CA ASN A 914 -0.01 36.64 -2.68
C ASN A 914 0.23 38.13 -2.96
N ASP A 915 0.07 38.56 -4.21
CA ASP A 915 0.49 39.89 -4.69
C ASP A 915 -0.50 41.04 -4.40
N ALA A 916 -1.67 40.74 -3.83
CA ALA A 916 -2.78 41.68 -3.59
C ALA A 916 -3.35 42.31 -4.88
N VAL A 917 -3.18 41.63 -6.01
CA VAL A 917 -3.71 42.06 -7.31
C VAL A 917 -5.14 41.54 -7.46
N LEU A 918 -6.12 42.44 -7.40
CA LEU A 918 -7.50 42.12 -7.73
C LEU A 918 -7.63 41.65 -9.19
N PRO A 919 -8.56 40.73 -9.50
CA PRO A 919 -8.80 40.28 -10.87
C PRO A 919 -9.24 41.43 -11.79
N PRO A 920 -8.92 41.37 -13.09
CA PRO A 920 -9.53 42.27 -14.07
C PRO A 920 -11.03 41.99 -14.16
N PHE A 921 -11.84 43.03 -13.96
CA PHE A 921 -13.29 42.94 -14.15
C PHE A 921 -13.60 42.90 -15.66
N PRO A 922 -14.32 41.89 -16.17
CA PRO A 922 -14.70 41.85 -17.59
C PRO A 922 -15.61 43.05 -17.90
N ALA A 923 -15.16 43.91 -18.81
CA ALA A 923 -15.91 45.09 -19.20
C ALA A 923 -17.17 44.68 -19.97
N SER A 924 -18.34 45.11 -19.51
CA SER A 924 -19.64 44.78 -20.13
C SER A 924 -19.78 45.41 -21.53
N GLN A 925 -19.42 44.66 -22.56
CA GLN A 925 -19.78 44.96 -23.95
C GLN A 925 -20.69 43.85 -24.49
N ASP A 926 -21.87 44.29 -24.94
CA ASP A 926 -23.03 43.52 -25.40
C ASP A 926 -23.66 42.53 -24.39
N GLY A 927 -25.00 42.65 -24.26
CA GLY A 927 -25.79 42.04 -23.19
C GLY A 927 -26.11 40.55 -23.37
N SER A 928 -25.09 39.72 -23.60
CA SER A 928 -25.23 38.25 -23.69
C SER A 928 -24.04 37.49 -23.09
N ALA A 929 -23.25 38.11 -22.21
CA ALA A 929 -22.17 37.49 -21.46
C ALA A 929 -22.60 37.21 -20.00
N SER A 930 -22.03 36.17 -19.40
CA SER A 930 -22.31 35.74 -18.02
C SER A 930 -21.88 36.77 -16.96
N PRO A 931 -22.41 36.71 -15.72
CA PRO A 931 -22.10 37.70 -14.69
C PRO A 931 -20.67 37.51 -14.16
N GLY A 932 -19.76 38.38 -14.59
CA GLY A 932 -18.40 38.43 -14.03
C GLY A 932 -18.39 38.83 -12.55
N LEU A 933 -17.22 38.66 -11.92
CA LEU A 933 -16.99 38.88 -10.48
C LEU A 933 -17.56 40.23 -9.96
N GLN A 934 -18.59 40.17 -9.11
CA GLN A 934 -19.30 41.34 -8.58
C GLN A 934 -18.83 41.69 -7.17
N ARG A 935 -18.77 42.97 -6.81
CA ARG A 935 -18.43 43.41 -5.44
C ARG A 935 -19.68 43.55 -4.58
N LEU A 936 -19.63 43.07 -3.34
CA LEU A 936 -20.70 43.21 -2.35
C LEU A 936 -20.68 44.56 -1.63
N GLU A 937 -21.77 45.32 -1.75
CA GLU A 937 -22.02 46.54 -0.95
C GLU A 937 -22.79 46.24 0.36
N LEU A 938 -23.38 45.05 0.48
CA LEU A 938 -24.14 44.54 1.63
C LEU A 938 -23.76 43.08 1.91
N GLU A 939 -24.07 42.56 3.10
CA GLU A 939 -23.78 41.17 3.48
C GLU A 939 -24.64 40.24 2.60
N PHE A 940 -24.01 39.30 1.90
CA PHE A 940 -24.74 38.37 1.04
C PHE A 940 -25.27 37.23 1.89
N ILE A 941 -26.59 37.22 2.12
CA ILE A 941 -27.31 36.08 2.68
C ILE A 941 -28.24 35.57 1.60
N ALA A 942 -28.07 34.32 1.18
CA ALA A 942 -28.81 33.74 0.06
C ALA A 942 -30.33 33.63 0.35
N ASP A 943 -31.16 33.84 -0.67
CA ASP A 943 -32.61 33.64 -0.57
C ASP A 943 -32.95 32.14 -0.53
N LYS A 944 -33.11 31.64 0.69
CA LYS A 944 -33.49 30.26 1.05
C LYS A 944 -34.85 29.82 0.48
N THR A 945 -35.59 30.67 -0.24
CA THR A 945 -36.87 30.33 -0.89
C THR A 945 -36.77 30.08 -2.40
N GLN A 946 -35.68 30.53 -3.06
CA GLN A 946 -35.46 30.35 -4.51
C GLN A 946 -34.48 29.20 -4.81
N LEU A 947 -33.49 29.03 -3.94
CA LEU A 947 -32.77 27.77 -3.78
C LEU A 947 -33.76 26.66 -3.32
N HIS A 948 -33.31 25.42 -3.21
CA HIS A 948 -34.16 24.32 -2.72
C HIS A 948 -34.66 24.63 -1.29
N PRO A 949 -35.70 23.99 -0.72
CA PRO A 949 -35.81 23.90 0.73
C PRO A 949 -34.53 23.22 1.26
N LEU A 950 -33.67 24.04 1.86
CA LEU A 950 -32.37 23.72 2.47
C LEU A 950 -32.57 23.44 3.97
N VAL A 951 -31.73 22.59 4.55
CA VAL A 951 -31.64 22.41 6.01
C VAL A 951 -30.52 23.29 6.52
N ASP A 952 -30.85 24.22 7.42
CA ASP A 952 -29.86 25.14 7.95
C ASP A 952 -28.86 24.41 8.87
N LEU A 953 -27.61 24.30 8.41
CA LEU A 953 -26.50 23.75 9.19
C LEU A 953 -26.22 24.56 10.48
N GLN A 954 -26.83 25.74 10.67
CA GLN A 954 -26.67 26.55 11.87
C GLN A 954 -27.78 26.36 12.93
N ASP A 955 -28.96 25.83 12.56
CA ASP A 955 -30.21 26.05 13.34
C ASP A 955 -30.94 24.76 13.81
N GLU A 956 -30.58 23.57 13.32
CA GLU A 956 -31.00 22.28 13.90
C GLU A 956 -29.81 21.49 14.49
N ASP A 957 -30.10 20.54 15.39
CA ASP A 957 -29.10 19.78 16.16
C ASP A 957 -28.12 18.98 15.27
N ILE A 958 -27.00 19.63 14.90
CA ILE A 958 -25.77 18.97 14.44
C ILE A 958 -25.44 17.80 15.37
N TRP A 959 -25.67 17.97 16.67
CA TRP A 959 -25.45 16.96 17.72
C TRP A 959 -26.35 15.72 17.63
N HIS A 960 -27.52 15.81 17.00
CA HIS A 960 -28.41 14.67 16.74
C HIS A 960 -28.16 14.01 15.39
N LEU A 961 -27.69 14.76 14.38
CA LEU A 961 -27.10 14.18 13.17
C LEU A 961 -25.89 13.27 13.51
N ARG A 962 -25.22 13.49 14.65
CA ARG A 962 -24.17 12.61 15.20
C ARG A 962 -24.64 11.19 15.57
N ALA A 963 -25.91 10.85 15.40
CA ALA A 963 -26.33 9.44 15.35
C ALA A 963 -25.59 8.64 14.25
N ARG A 964 -25.17 9.27 13.14
CA ARG A 964 -24.29 8.65 12.11
C ARG A 964 -22.79 8.78 12.38
N HIS A 965 -22.36 9.55 13.40
CA HIS A 965 -20.95 9.57 13.80
C HIS A 965 -20.46 8.22 14.36
N SER A 966 -21.33 7.21 14.58
CA SER A 966 -20.85 5.85 14.91
C SER A 966 -19.98 5.26 13.80
N GLU A 967 -20.20 5.64 12.54
CA GLU A 967 -19.40 5.20 11.40
C GLU A 967 -18.33 6.25 11.08
N PHE A 968 -18.69 7.51 10.87
CA PHE A 968 -17.71 8.57 10.56
C PHE A 968 -16.59 8.68 11.63
N ALA A 969 -16.89 8.54 12.93
CA ALA A 969 -15.85 8.54 13.98
C ALA A 969 -15.02 7.24 14.08
N LYS A 970 -15.31 6.18 13.32
CA LYS A 970 -14.39 5.04 13.13
C LYS A 970 -13.29 5.34 12.11
N HIS A 971 -13.43 6.40 11.33
CA HIS A 971 -12.53 6.76 10.24
C HIS A 971 -11.88 8.13 10.47
N SER A 972 -12.61 9.09 11.05
CA SER A 972 -12.11 10.39 11.49
C SER A 972 -11.03 10.27 12.57
N LYS A 973 -9.81 10.69 12.20
CA LYS A 973 -8.62 10.82 13.06
C LYS A 973 -8.90 11.78 14.22
N VAL A 974 -9.57 12.90 13.92
CA VAL A 974 -9.83 14.01 14.86
C VAL A 974 -10.91 13.63 15.87
N LEU A 975 -12.00 13.00 15.45
CA LEU A 975 -13.04 12.55 16.38
C LEU A 975 -12.55 11.44 17.32
N GLN A 976 -11.72 10.49 16.84
CA GLN A 976 -11.09 9.49 17.71
C GLN A 976 -10.18 10.14 18.77
N ALA A 977 -9.35 11.10 18.36
CA ALA A 977 -8.48 11.85 19.26
C ALA A 977 -9.26 12.65 20.31
N SER A 978 -10.44 13.18 19.96
CA SER A 978 -11.31 13.90 20.90
C SER A 978 -11.93 13.00 21.98
N GLN A 979 -12.19 11.73 21.67
CA GLN A 979 -12.86 10.77 22.56
C GLN A 979 -11.88 9.99 23.46
N GLY A 980 -10.62 9.82 23.03
CA GLY A 980 -9.61 9.00 23.72
C GLY A 980 -8.47 9.79 24.36
N LYS A 981 -8.21 9.58 25.67
CA LYS A 981 -7.09 10.21 26.41
C LYS A 981 -5.70 9.71 25.98
N THR A 982 -5.19 10.12 24.81
CA THR A 982 -3.73 10.17 24.54
C THR A 982 -3.34 10.94 23.26
N ILE A 983 -4.14 10.88 22.20
CA ILE A 983 -3.70 11.20 20.82
C ILE A 983 -3.32 12.69 20.64
N HIS A 984 -4.03 13.60 21.30
CA HIS A 984 -3.76 15.05 21.30
C HIS A 984 -2.38 15.44 21.87
N GLN A 985 -1.60 14.47 22.38
CA GLN A 985 -0.23 14.67 22.88
C GLN A 985 0.84 13.91 22.08
N SER A 986 0.52 13.34 20.91
CA SER A 986 1.48 12.58 20.08
C SER A 986 1.92 13.23 18.76
N PHE A 987 1.11 14.08 18.11
CA PHE A 987 1.42 14.52 16.75
C PHE A 987 2.63 15.47 16.64
N CYS A 988 2.68 16.61 17.34
CA CYS A 988 3.87 17.49 17.28
C CYS A 988 5.15 16.80 17.79
N LYS A 989 5.03 15.76 18.62
CA LYS A 989 6.19 14.95 19.10
C LYS A 989 6.81 14.08 18.01
N PHE A 990 6.07 13.70 16.97
CA PHE A 990 6.61 12.92 15.84
C PHE A 990 7.75 13.68 15.14
N TYR A 991 7.67 15.01 15.10
CA TYR A 991 8.71 15.92 14.56
C TYR A 991 9.67 16.47 15.63
N THR A 992 9.70 15.89 16.84
CA THR A 992 10.61 16.23 17.94
C THR A 992 10.62 17.70 18.38
N LYS A 993 9.56 18.47 18.09
CA LYS A 993 9.31 19.77 18.72
C LYS A 993 8.53 19.53 20.01
N GLU A 994 9.20 19.63 21.16
CA GLU A 994 8.62 19.29 22.48
C GLU A 994 7.45 20.18 22.94
N GLN A 995 7.10 21.21 22.18
CA GLN A 995 6.06 22.20 22.53
C GLN A 995 5.00 22.29 21.44
N CYS A 996 3.92 21.53 21.60
CA CYS A 996 2.60 22.06 21.26
C CYS A 996 2.37 23.30 22.14
N VAL A 997 1.75 24.36 21.61
CA VAL A 997 1.28 25.48 22.46
C VAL A 997 -0.01 25.01 23.15
N ASP A 998 0.14 24.37 24.32
CA ASP A 998 -0.99 23.86 25.12
C ASP A 998 -1.85 25.04 25.63
N GLY A 999 -2.86 25.41 24.84
CA GLY A 999 -3.80 26.51 25.12
C GLY A 999 -4.63 26.34 26.40
N ARG A 1000 -4.43 25.25 27.15
CA ARG A 1000 -5.06 24.98 28.45
C ARG A 1000 -4.17 25.38 29.63
N GLN A 1001 -2.88 25.65 29.40
CA GLN A 1001 -1.95 26.20 30.40
C GLN A 1001 -2.26 27.68 30.66
N ASN A 1002 -2.95 27.95 31.76
CA ASN A 1002 -3.28 29.31 32.17
C ASN A 1002 -2.02 30.08 32.62
N GLU A 1003 -1.51 30.97 31.77
CA GLU A 1003 -1.26 32.33 32.23
C GLU A 1003 -2.32 33.27 31.64
N ARG A 1004 -2.88 34.12 32.50
CA ARG A 1004 -3.78 35.18 32.03
C ARG A 1004 -2.94 36.23 31.32
N VAL A 1005 -3.02 36.27 29.99
CA VAL A 1005 -2.79 37.52 29.25
C VAL A 1005 -3.85 38.50 29.75
N THR A 1006 -3.46 39.33 30.72
CA THR A 1006 -4.31 40.40 31.23
C THR A 1006 -4.39 41.48 30.17
N THR A 1007 -5.57 42.06 30.00
CA THR A 1007 -5.92 42.96 28.88
C THR A 1007 -5.36 44.38 29.07
N GLU A 1008 -4.08 44.50 29.43
CA GLU A 1008 -3.35 45.76 29.56
C GLU A 1008 -2.02 45.69 28.79
N THR A 1009 -1.76 46.71 27.97
CA THR A 1009 -0.55 46.91 27.11
C THR A 1009 -0.48 46.15 25.78
N VAL A 1010 -1.55 46.24 24.97
CA VAL A 1010 -1.36 46.58 23.54
C VAL A 1010 -1.80 48.03 23.36
N THR A 1011 -0.87 48.89 22.93
CA THR A 1011 -1.05 50.32 22.62
C THR A 1011 -0.08 50.73 21.53
#